data_AF-A0A484FTC4-F1
#
_entry.id   AF-A0A484FTC4-F1
#
_cell.length_a   1.000
_cell.length_b   1.000
_cell.length_c   1.000
_cell.angle_alpha   90.00
_cell.angle_beta   90.00
_cell.angle_gamma   90.00
#
_symmetry.space_group_name_H-M   'P 1'
#
loop_
_entity.id
_entity.type
_entity.pdbx_description
1 polymer ?
#
loop_
_entity_poly.entity_id
_entity_poly.type
_entity_poly.pdbx_seq_one_letter_code
_entity_poly.pdbx_strand_id
1 'polypeptide(L)'
;MQRHIIPLLQPPQRKTLVLHQSNEPLEENILQKPGKRDSIGRLECRKRKSKCNGRTPCMRCARQSLKCNYPISKKSRANPRRDLGADEESIQSLRQQVSSLQGDLSLLRRGSSYRSSSQPDDVDGISPPGFLAPEHTNTGTLASGGVSAHCLAESPHGQDNCQPSASYTFNISLARTHLQAQGIAVTERERQSTNPTRPSSPSPQTAFDFGFGSVDPLWFVDEEEAVRLCNVYEVEIGIQYPFLDISKLTEKVRVLYRAMADGSRSGFAFKSMPVPAVVDSQELDLIKMVISSGSIVEAGGPTQLGKALFSGVRKASHDRLWEPANVQSAKIHVLLAIYTFLTGDDLQAWRLVGISARWCLEMGLHQSATATRLFRDLSARKMALRLFWCIYTLDRRWGFGAGLPFVIHHRDVDQNLPEPDDEVPYLKAMVAYSQIGNKVWSTSYNSTRTTGTVRDDELTYLLYLIERWYEDLPGGLKLSADWESKEWTGPSRVAQRLQLLLHLRSNQMKILLLQPVLHSSSSLTTNRLRVRSLISLAKDTIQKLSTLNRSTDIYQTQQMCFNHFLVSALGVIFLVVALAPSEYGPVVRDEFHLALDLIRGLSARSYVSCRLWKLVGDLRLAWRKLGLMAPQSSQAHGDRETVPQRGPVATPPASSSVNVDLSSEQESTKPDAQPYLWQAEEPIVANTAGTTIGTSPYSESLKRRRKGAASALNRPSIETYLPHLDIETRDFLKDVLHYGKSGKTPVDPMPLVQRLSLSLAVTLNWGIRFTSHDDPLFREIIEVEVNISRFRSVTDNLQDYIPLMRLNPFSAGTRQAVEMRGRRDKYLSKLNSDLKEKVRNGTYEPCIQANVMLDEEAKLDDVELTSISLTMLSAGFETFSTVTTWAIGFIATHPEIQDKAFEAIREFYDEQNPLCDINDDQTCPYIRALVRESLRYFTVLRLSLPRATNKDFTFEGKVIPKGTVVFLNAWACNMDEEVWDDPEAFRPERWIESPEAPMFTYGMGYRMCAGTMLANRELYLTFVRMLASFKLSTAEAIDTSPLTGVDDKRNLVLGPKPYHVTFTPRNEAALKQALKI
;
A
#
# COMPACT_ATOMS: atom_id res chain seq x y z
N MET A 1 -2.73 62.45 25.81
CA MET A 1 -1.57 63.12 25.18
C MET A 1 -1.11 62.20 24.05
N GLN A 2 -1.04 62.63 22.77
CA GLN A 2 0.04 63.43 22.13
C GLN A 2 1.40 62.69 22.16
N ARG A 3 2.23 62.54 21.09
CA ARG A 3 2.31 62.92 19.64
C ARG A 3 3.48 62.08 19.02
N HIS A 4 3.84 61.93 17.74
CA HIS A 4 3.38 62.10 16.31
C HIS A 4 4.35 61.18 15.46
N ILE A 5 4.50 61.06 14.13
CA ILE A 5 4.01 61.73 12.89
C ILE A 5 3.90 60.70 11.71
N ILE A 6 3.90 61.14 10.44
CA ILE A 6 3.64 60.43 9.16
C ILE A 6 4.61 61.02 8.07
N PRO A 7 5.26 60.26 7.13
CA PRO A 7 4.70 59.87 5.81
C PRO A 7 5.10 58.45 5.31
N LEU A 8 4.40 57.72 4.41
CA LEU A 8 3.65 57.97 3.15
C LEU A 8 4.48 58.13 1.87
N LEU A 9 4.34 57.19 0.91
CA LEU A 9 4.15 57.43 -0.54
C LEU A 9 3.78 56.12 -1.31
N GLN A 10 3.28 56.25 -2.54
CA GLN A 10 2.71 55.16 -3.38
C GLN A 10 3.41 55.01 -4.76
N PRO A 11 3.15 53.93 -5.55
CA PRO A 11 3.99 53.51 -6.68
C PRO A 11 3.52 53.97 -8.09
N PRO A 12 4.37 53.84 -9.14
CA PRO A 12 3.94 53.98 -10.53
C PRO A 12 4.30 52.81 -11.50
N GLN A 13 3.24 52.23 -12.09
CA GLN A 13 3.06 51.93 -13.53
C GLN A 13 3.93 50.90 -14.32
N ARG A 14 3.24 50.22 -15.25
CA ARG A 14 3.81 49.42 -16.36
C ARG A 14 4.35 50.32 -17.48
N LYS A 15 5.27 49.81 -18.30
CA LYS A 15 5.47 50.26 -19.70
C LYS A 15 5.54 49.08 -20.67
N THR A 16 5.02 49.30 -21.87
CA THR A 16 5.06 48.40 -23.02
C THR A 16 6.20 48.81 -23.95
N LEU A 17 6.83 47.86 -24.64
CA LEU A 17 7.73 48.15 -25.78
C LEU A 17 7.54 47.11 -26.91
N VAL A 18 7.99 47.47 -28.11
CA VAL A 18 7.67 46.86 -29.41
C VAL A 18 8.97 46.78 -30.25
N LEU A 19 8.90 46.20 -31.45
CA LEU A 19 9.93 46.06 -32.50
C LEU A 19 10.81 44.79 -32.34
N HIS A 20 11.33 44.16 -33.40
CA HIS A 20 11.18 44.40 -34.86
C HIS A 20 11.13 43.06 -35.64
N GLN A 21 10.90 43.11 -36.95
CA GLN A 21 11.03 41.97 -37.87
C GLN A 21 12.33 42.06 -38.68
N SER A 22 12.91 40.92 -39.05
CA SER A 22 13.88 40.77 -40.13
C SER A 22 13.67 39.43 -40.83
N ASN A 23 13.80 39.41 -42.15
CA ASN A 23 13.47 38.27 -43.02
C ASN A 23 14.74 37.69 -43.69
N GLU A 24 14.52 36.63 -44.48
CA GLU A 24 15.37 36.13 -45.58
C GLU A 24 16.50 35.11 -45.27
N PRO A 25 16.87 34.24 -46.24
CA PRO A 25 16.89 32.80 -45.98
C PRO A 25 18.16 32.08 -46.47
N LEU A 26 18.16 30.74 -46.42
CA LEU A 26 18.92 29.86 -47.31
C LEU A 26 18.24 28.50 -47.43
N GLU A 27 18.58 27.73 -48.46
CA GLU A 27 17.77 26.60 -48.98
C GLU A 27 18.44 25.22 -48.84
N GLU A 28 17.63 24.17 -49.08
CA GLU A 28 18.05 22.80 -49.44
C GLU A 28 18.84 21.94 -48.41
N ASN A 29 18.92 20.60 -48.52
CA ASN A 29 18.27 19.66 -49.45
C ASN A 29 17.70 18.40 -48.75
N ILE A 30 17.04 17.52 -49.50
CA ILE A 30 16.18 16.42 -49.04
C ILE A 30 16.91 15.06 -49.06
N LEU A 31 16.64 14.20 -48.06
CA LEU A 31 16.73 12.74 -48.24
C LEU A 31 15.65 12.02 -47.42
N GLN A 32 14.75 11.30 -48.09
CA GLN A 32 13.68 10.51 -47.46
C GLN A 32 13.93 9.00 -47.60
N LYS A 33 13.61 8.21 -46.55
CA LYS A 33 13.21 6.80 -46.66
C LYS A 33 12.00 6.50 -45.75
N PRO A 34 11.20 5.45 -46.02
CA PRO A 34 9.75 5.58 -45.85
C PRO A 34 9.10 4.69 -44.79
N GLY A 35 7.97 5.18 -44.24
CA GLY A 35 6.74 4.38 -44.22
C GLY A 35 6.35 3.61 -42.95
N LYS A 36 5.57 4.27 -42.08
CA LYS A 36 4.23 3.79 -41.69
C LYS A 36 3.31 5.00 -41.45
N ARG A 37 2.00 4.82 -41.59
CA ARG A 37 0.99 5.90 -41.66
C ARG A 37 0.09 5.94 -40.41
N ASP A 38 -0.68 7.02 -40.37
CA ASP A 38 -1.82 7.33 -39.49
C ASP A 38 -1.48 7.99 -38.13
N SER A 39 -2.05 9.14 -37.76
CA SER A 39 -2.93 10.06 -38.51
C SER A 39 -2.67 11.54 -38.13
N ILE A 40 -2.96 12.50 -39.03
CA ILE A 40 -2.47 13.89 -38.93
C ILE A 40 -3.61 14.91 -38.73
N GLY A 41 -3.49 15.75 -37.69
CA GLY A 41 -4.42 16.86 -37.37
C GLY A 41 -3.81 18.25 -37.53
N ARG A 42 -4.39 19.06 -38.44
CA ARG A 42 -4.10 20.46 -38.84
C ARG A 42 -3.23 21.35 -37.93
N LEU A 43 -2.29 22.06 -38.59
CA LEU A 43 -1.32 23.00 -38.03
C LEU A 43 -1.88 23.99 -37.01
N GLU A 44 -2.97 24.70 -37.29
CA GLU A 44 -3.44 25.80 -36.44
C GLU A 44 -4.19 25.32 -35.18
N CYS A 45 -4.86 24.16 -35.24
CA CYS A 45 -5.38 23.49 -34.04
C CYS A 45 -4.23 22.91 -33.19
N ARG A 46 -3.17 22.41 -33.85
CA ARG A 46 -1.98 21.81 -33.24
C ARG A 46 -1.09 22.85 -32.54
N LYS A 47 -0.83 24.01 -33.16
CA LYS A 47 -0.15 25.18 -32.55
C LYS A 47 -0.82 25.60 -31.24
N ARG A 48 -2.17 25.63 -31.22
CA ARG A 48 -2.99 25.97 -30.05
C ARG A 48 -3.38 24.75 -29.20
N LYS A 49 -2.61 23.64 -29.27
CA LYS A 49 -2.75 22.39 -28.49
C LYS A 49 -4.20 21.91 -28.28
N SER A 50 -5.02 21.90 -29.34
CA SER A 50 -6.45 21.60 -29.24
C SER A 50 -6.92 20.48 -30.18
N LYS A 51 -7.82 19.60 -29.69
CA LYS A 51 -8.37 18.49 -30.48
C LYS A 51 -9.19 19.02 -31.67
N CYS A 52 -9.01 18.40 -32.85
CA CYS A 52 -9.66 18.82 -34.10
C CYS A 52 -10.62 17.73 -34.60
N ASN A 53 -11.89 18.06 -34.83
CA ASN A 53 -12.96 17.07 -35.01
C ASN A 53 -13.17 16.53 -36.45
N GLY A 54 -12.14 16.51 -37.30
CA GLY A 54 -12.18 15.83 -38.60
C GLY A 54 -13.15 16.35 -39.69
N ARG A 55 -14.05 17.31 -39.41
CA ARG A 55 -15.01 17.83 -40.40
C ARG A 55 -14.42 18.93 -41.31
N THR A 56 -15.15 19.27 -42.37
CA THR A 56 -14.74 20.26 -43.41
C THR A 56 -15.86 21.31 -43.61
N PRO A 57 -15.68 22.56 -43.15
CA PRO A 57 -14.73 23.01 -42.13
C PRO A 57 -14.94 22.29 -40.79
N CYS A 58 -13.91 22.27 -39.93
CA CYS A 58 -14.06 21.73 -38.58
C CYS A 58 -14.91 22.70 -37.74
N MET A 59 -15.66 22.21 -36.73
CA MET A 59 -16.65 23.06 -36.03
C MET A 59 -16.02 24.29 -35.36
N ARG A 60 -14.77 24.18 -34.88
CA ARG A 60 -14.02 25.32 -34.33
C ARG A 60 -13.65 26.34 -35.41
N CYS A 61 -13.10 25.88 -36.54
CA CYS A 61 -12.74 26.78 -37.64
C CYS A 61 -13.97 27.45 -38.25
N ALA A 62 -15.11 26.75 -38.34
CA ALA A 62 -16.38 27.32 -38.74
C ALA A 62 -16.85 28.44 -37.80
N ARG A 63 -16.89 28.17 -36.48
CA ARG A 63 -17.26 29.17 -35.44
C ARG A 63 -16.29 30.36 -35.33
N GLN A 64 -15.10 30.27 -35.90
CA GLN A 64 -14.07 31.32 -35.82
C GLN A 64 -13.70 31.91 -37.19
N SER A 65 -14.47 31.60 -38.25
CA SER A 65 -14.25 32.03 -39.64
C SER A 65 -12.83 31.75 -40.18
N LEU A 66 -12.17 30.69 -39.68
CA LEU A 66 -10.79 30.34 -40.03
C LEU A 66 -10.74 29.38 -41.23
N LYS A 67 -9.89 29.69 -42.22
CA LYS A 67 -9.74 28.90 -43.46
C LYS A 67 -9.25 27.48 -43.16
N CYS A 68 -10.10 26.49 -43.47
CA CYS A 68 -9.98 25.14 -42.91
C CYS A 68 -9.48 24.10 -43.93
N ASN A 69 -8.28 24.31 -44.49
CA ASN A 69 -7.75 23.50 -45.59
C ASN A 69 -7.45 22.03 -45.21
N TYR A 70 -7.63 21.15 -46.20
CA TYR A 70 -7.05 19.80 -46.29
C TYR A 70 -6.26 19.69 -47.60
N PRO A 71 -5.15 18.94 -47.65
CA PRO A 71 -4.50 18.59 -48.92
C PRO A 71 -5.36 17.57 -49.70
N ILE A 72 -5.65 17.85 -50.96
CA ILE A 72 -6.45 16.98 -51.83
C ILE A 72 -5.55 15.87 -52.40
N SER A 73 -5.89 14.61 -52.16
CA SER A 73 -5.28 13.48 -52.87
C SER A 73 -5.93 13.30 -54.24
N LYS A 74 -5.13 13.40 -55.32
CA LYS A 74 -5.57 13.12 -56.69
C LYS A 74 -5.10 11.72 -57.16
N LYS A 75 -6.03 10.78 -57.28
CA LYS A 75 -6.08 9.80 -58.39
C LYS A 75 -7.55 9.48 -58.69
N SER A 76 -7.91 9.40 -59.96
CA SER A 76 -9.25 9.04 -60.45
C SER A 76 -9.15 8.48 -61.87
N ARG A 77 -10.29 7.96 -62.40
CA ARG A 77 -10.49 7.24 -63.68
C ARG A 77 -10.13 5.75 -63.62
N ALA A 78 -10.97 4.82 -64.14
CA ALA A 78 -12.31 4.95 -64.74
C ALA A 78 -13.18 3.67 -64.58
N ASN A 79 -14.49 3.79 -64.84
CA ASN A 79 -15.50 2.73 -64.80
C ASN A 79 -15.34 1.70 -65.95
N PRO A 80 -15.99 0.52 -65.84
CA PRO A 80 -17.32 0.37 -66.47
C PRO A 80 -18.42 -0.18 -65.53
N ARG A 81 -19.57 -0.60 -66.08
CA ARG A 81 -20.83 -0.96 -65.39
C ARG A 81 -21.03 -2.47 -65.25
N ARG A 82 -22.02 -2.86 -64.42
CA ARG A 82 -22.69 -4.18 -64.33
C ARG A 82 -21.87 -5.31 -63.68
N ASP A 83 -22.47 -6.36 -63.11
CA ASP A 83 -23.88 -6.82 -63.17
C ASP A 83 -24.60 -6.96 -61.80
N LEU A 84 -25.92 -7.15 -61.86
CA LEU A 84 -26.79 -7.65 -60.78
C LEU A 84 -27.18 -9.09 -61.15
N GLY A 85 -27.04 -10.08 -60.24
CA GLY A 85 -27.47 -11.45 -60.54
C GLY A 85 -26.97 -12.61 -59.65
N ALA A 86 -26.37 -12.36 -58.48
CA ALA A 86 -25.80 -13.44 -57.63
C ALA A 86 -26.58 -13.73 -56.33
N ASP A 87 -27.51 -12.85 -55.92
CA ASP A 87 -28.13 -12.93 -54.59
C ASP A 87 -29.41 -13.79 -54.55
N GLU A 88 -30.04 -14.05 -55.69
CA GLU A 88 -31.44 -14.52 -55.73
C GLU A 88 -31.58 -16.04 -55.44
N GLU A 89 -30.68 -16.88 -55.96
CA GLU A 89 -30.60 -18.31 -55.61
C GLU A 89 -30.25 -18.49 -54.12
N SER A 90 -29.32 -17.69 -53.60
CA SER A 90 -28.91 -17.67 -52.19
C SER A 90 -30.10 -17.37 -51.26
N ILE A 91 -30.96 -16.42 -51.64
CA ILE A 91 -32.17 -16.04 -50.90
C ILE A 91 -33.27 -17.11 -51.01
N GLN A 92 -33.40 -17.80 -52.15
CA GLN A 92 -34.35 -18.92 -52.28
C GLN A 92 -33.95 -20.11 -51.38
N SER A 93 -32.67 -20.50 -51.38
CA SER A 93 -32.16 -21.58 -50.53
C SER A 93 -32.46 -21.35 -49.05
N LEU A 94 -32.17 -20.14 -48.55
CA LEU A 94 -32.44 -19.75 -47.16
C LEU A 94 -33.94 -19.80 -46.81
N ARG A 95 -34.83 -19.36 -47.72
CA ARG A 95 -36.29 -19.44 -47.51
C ARG A 95 -36.79 -20.88 -47.45
N GLN A 96 -36.20 -21.79 -48.22
CA GLN A 96 -36.60 -23.19 -48.24
C GLN A 96 -36.21 -23.90 -46.93
N GLN A 97 -35.03 -23.60 -46.37
CA GLN A 97 -34.60 -24.10 -45.06
C GLN A 97 -35.48 -23.62 -43.90
N VAL A 98 -35.85 -22.32 -43.88
CA VAL A 98 -36.73 -21.76 -42.85
C VAL A 98 -38.11 -22.41 -42.86
N SER A 99 -38.66 -22.74 -44.04
CA SER A 99 -39.95 -23.43 -44.16
C SER A 99 -39.93 -24.84 -43.55
N SER A 100 -38.84 -25.59 -43.73
CA SER A 100 -38.68 -26.93 -43.13
C SER A 100 -38.73 -26.89 -41.60
N LEU A 101 -37.93 -26.01 -40.99
CA LEU A 101 -37.82 -25.88 -39.52
C LEU A 101 -39.14 -25.46 -38.86
N GLN A 102 -39.99 -24.71 -39.56
CA GLN A 102 -41.33 -24.36 -39.08
C GLN A 102 -42.30 -25.55 -39.12
N GLY A 103 -42.12 -26.48 -40.06
CA GLY A 103 -42.84 -27.76 -40.08
C GLY A 103 -42.53 -28.61 -38.85
N ASP A 104 -41.25 -28.84 -38.56
CA ASP A 104 -40.79 -29.69 -37.46
C ASP A 104 -41.24 -29.15 -36.07
N LEU A 105 -41.18 -27.84 -35.88
CA LEU A 105 -41.70 -27.17 -34.67
C LEU A 105 -43.22 -27.35 -34.49
N SER A 106 -43.99 -27.47 -35.58
CA SER A 106 -45.43 -27.70 -35.51
C SER A 106 -45.79 -29.13 -35.07
N LEU A 107 -44.97 -30.11 -35.43
CA LEU A 107 -45.12 -31.51 -35.01
C LEU A 107 -44.80 -31.68 -33.53
N LEU A 108 -43.69 -31.09 -33.06
CA LEU A 108 -43.31 -31.12 -31.64
C LEU A 108 -44.38 -30.50 -30.73
N ARG A 109 -45.04 -29.43 -31.16
CA ARG A 109 -46.11 -28.76 -30.38
C ARG A 109 -47.38 -29.59 -30.18
N ARG A 110 -47.61 -30.64 -30.96
CA ARG A 110 -48.77 -31.55 -30.78
C ARG A 110 -48.53 -32.66 -29.74
N GLY A 111 -47.30 -32.84 -29.26
CA GLY A 111 -46.92 -33.98 -28.40
C GLY A 111 -47.12 -33.80 -26.89
N SER A 112 -47.42 -32.59 -26.38
CA SER A 112 -47.34 -32.29 -24.93
C SER A 112 -48.64 -31.87 -24.25
N SER A 113 -49.80 -32.25 -24.79
CA SER A 113 -51.12 -31.87 -24.26
C SER A 113 -51.98 -33.06 -23.82
N TYR A 114 -51.41 -34.02 -23.09
CA TYR A 114 -52.16 -35.11 -22.44
C TYR A 114 -51.52 -35.65 -21.15
N ARG A 115 -51.90 -35.07 -20.00
CA ARG A 115 -52.25 -35.76 -18.73
C ARG A 115 -52.70 -34.74 -17.68
N SER A 116 -53.65 -35.13 -16.82
CA SER A 116 -54.29 -34.27 -15.83
C SER A 116 -54.76 -35.09 -14.61
N SER A 117 -55.23 -34.37 -13.58
CA SER A 117 -56.12 -34.77 -12.48
C SER A 117 -55.69 -35.90 -11.52
N SER A 118 -55.38 -35.51 -10.27
CA SER A 118 -55.99 -36.07 -9.05
C SER A 118 -55.96 -35.03 -7.92
N GLN A 119 -56.88 -35.14 -6.95
CA GLN A 119 -57.10 -34.31 -5.74
C GLN A 119 -57.89 -35.18 -4.73
N PRO A 120 -58.12 -34.78 -3.46
CA PRO A 120 -57.33 -33.99 -2.50
C PRO A 120 -57.12 -34.80 -1.18
N ASP A 121 -56.84 -34.16 -0.02
CA ASP A 121 -57.52 -34.39 1.30
C ASP A 121 -56.76 -33.77 2.53
N ASP A 122 -57.21 -32.58 2.93
CA ASP A 122 -57.85 -32.18 4.22
C ASP A 122 -57.27 -32.37 5.68
N VAL A 123 -57.74 -31.47 6.57
CA VAL A 123 -57.84 -31.47 8.08
C VAL A 123 -56.66 -31.10 9.03
N ASP A 124 -56.88 -29.99 9.77
CA ASP A 124 -56.54 -29.53 11.15
C ASP A 124 -55.35 -30.03 12.02
N GLY A 125 -54.48 -29.07 12.37
CA GLY A 125 -54.30 -28.43 13.71
C GLY A 125 -54.36 -29.17 15.07
N ILE A 126 -53.45 -28.80 16.01
CA ILE A 126 -53.69 -28.48 17.45
C ILE A 126 -52.40 -27.97 18.14
N SER A 127 -52.53 -27.29 19.29
CA SER A 127 -51.48 -26.58 20.07
C SER A 127 -50.95 -27.37 21.31
N PRO A 128 -49.87 -26.93 22.01
CA PRO A 128 -49.04 -27.78 22.87
C PRO A 128 -49.48 -27.84 24.36
N PRO A 129 -48.86 -28.73 25.16
CA PRO A 129 -47.77 -28.33 26.08
C PRO A 129 -46.58 -29.33 26.05
N GLY A 130 -45.45 -29.16 26.74
CA GLY A 130 -44.97 -28.10 27.63
C GLY A 130 -44.14 -28.66 28.80
N PHE A 131 -43.44 -27.78 29.53
CA PHE A 131 -42.80 -27.99 30.85
C PHE A 131 -41.50 -28.83 31.01
N LEU A 132 -40.65 -28.27 31.89
CA LEU A 132 -39.59 -28.85 32.74
C LEU A 132 -38.15 -29.04 32.20
N ALA A 133 -37.25 -28.22 32.75
CA ALA A 133 -35.89 -28.64 33.13
C ALA A 133 -35.95 -29.52 34.41
N PRO A 134 -34.86 -30.19 34.77
CA PRO A 134 -34.09 -29.63 35.88
C PRO A 134 -32.57 -29.60 35.65
N GLU A 135 -31.88 -29.00 36.62
CA GLU A 135 -30.42 -28.86 36.71
C GLU A 135 -29.73 -30.21 37.04
N HIS A 136 -28.41 -30.29 36.84
CA HIS A 136 -27.52 -30.56 37.99
C HIS A 136 -26.05 -30.25 37.69
N THR A 137 -25.36 -29.82 38.75
CA THR A 137 -23.92 -29.58 38.85
C THR A 137 -23.09 -30.87 38.80
N ASN A 138 -21.86 -30.81 38.28
CA ASN A 138 -20.70 -31.17 39.09
C ASN A 138 -19.34 -30.69 38.55
N THR A 139 -18.38 -30.54 39.47
CA THR A 139 -16.98 -30.16 39.24
C THR A 139 -16.10 -31.35 38.87
N GLY A 140 -15.08 -31.15 38.03
CA GLY A 140 -14.00 -32.10 37.76
C GLY A 140 -12.65 -31.38 37.61
N THR A 141 -11.60 -31.94 38.21
CA THR A 141 -10.35 -31.19 38.52
C THR A 141 -9.12 -31.78 37.83
N LEU A 142 -8.17 -30.92 37.45
CA LEU A 142 -6.73 -31.17 37.24
C LEU A 142 -6.28 -32.44 36.47
N ALA A 143 -5.68 -32.22 35.29
CA ALA A 143 -4.60 -33.09 34.78
C ALA A 143 -3.54 -32.25 34.04
N SER A 144 -2.34 -32.14 34.61
CA SER A 144 -1.21 -31.43 34.00
C SER A 144 -0.35 -32.39 33.17
N GLY A 145 -0.33 -32.23 31.84
CA GLY A 145 0.53 -32.99 30.92
C GLY A 145 1.57 -32.09 30.26
N GLY A 146 2.80 -32.07 30.77
CA GLY A 146 3.92 -31.37 30.13
C GLY A 146 4.63 -32.29 29.12
N VAL A 147 4.86 -31.78 27.90
CA VAL A 147 5.71 -32.44 26.89
C VAL A 147 6.78 -31.44 26.43
N SER A 148 8.02 -31.90 26.31
CA SER A 148 9.18 -31.05 26.01
C SER A 148 9.17 -30.55 24.56
N ALA A 149 9.76 -29.36 24.36
CA ALA A 149 9.96 -28.80 23.03
C ALA A 149 11.07 -29.51 22.25
N HIS A 150 10.93 -29.56 20.93
CA HIS A 150 12.05 -29.62 19.99
C HIS A 150 11.77 -28.72 18.77
N CYS A 151 12.86 -28.28 18.15
CA CYS A 151 12.94 -27.35 17.03
C CYS A 151 12.22 -27.87 15.75
N LEU A 152 11.90 -27.07 14.72
CA LEU A 152 12.61 -25.91 14.16
C LEU A 152 11.67 -24.83 13.62
N ALA A 153 12.14 -23.57 13.60
CA ALA A 153 11.42 -22.45 13.00
C ALA A 153 11.94 -22.17 11.57
N GLU A 154 11.23 -22.66 10.55
CA GLU A 154 11.43 -22.21 9.17
C GLU A 154 10.66 -20.91 8.89
N SER A 155 11.36 -19.91 8.35
CA SER A 155 10.77 -18.61 7.99
C SER A 155 10.32 -18.62 6.53
N PRO A 156 9.02 -18.40 6.22
CA PRO A 156 8.54 -18.35 4.84
C PRO A 156 9.28 -17.27 4.01
N HIS A 157 9.92 -17.70 2.93
CA HIS A 157 10.70 -16.81 2.06
C HIS A 157 9.82 -16.10 1.01
N GLY A 158 9.94 -14.77 0.96
CA GLY A 158 9.93 -14.01 -0.30
C GLY A 158 8.57 -13.72 -0.96
N GLN A 159 8.04 -12.54 -0.70
CA GLN A 159 7.29 -11.77 -1.71
C GLN A 159 7.89 -10.35 -1.78
N ASP A 160 8.28 -9.91 -2.97
CA ASP A 160 8.74 -8.53 -3.19
C ASP A 160 7.53 -7.58 -3.16
N ASN A 161 7.31 -6.94 -2.02
CA ASN A 161 6.31 -5.88 -1.87
C ASN A 161 6.64 -4.67 -2.74
N CYS A 162 5.60 -3.96 -3.18
CA CYS A 162 5.73 -2.69 -3.89
C CYS A 162 6.38 -1.65 -2.96
N GLN A 163 7.67 -1.37 -3.17
CA GLN A 163 8.42 -0.41 -2.36
C GLN A 163 8.24 1.03 -2.87
N PRO A 164 8.32 2.05 -1.99
CA PRO A 164 8.22 3.45 -2.40
C PRO A 164 9.31 3.82 -3.41
N SER A 165 9.03 4.79 -4.29
CA SER A 165 9.89 5.14 -5.43
C SER A 165 11.30 5.64 -5.08
N ALA A 166 11.55 5.96 -3.80
CA ALA A 166 12.83 6.43 -3.30
C ALA A 166 13.55 5.44 -2.35
N SER A 167 13.05 4.19 -2.23
CA SER A 167 13.81 3.10 -1.59
C SER A 167 15.06 2.75 -2.42
N TYR A 168 16.17 2.41 -1.77
CA TYR A 168 17.39 2.00 -2.47
C TYR A 168 17.23 0.71 -3.29
N THR A 169 16.21 -0.12 -3.05
CA THR A 169 15.93 -1.30 -3.89
C THR A 169 15.00 -1.00 -5.07
N PHE A 170 14.41 0.20 -5.16
CA PHE A 170 13.39 0.50 -6.19
C PHE A 170 13.91 0.29 -7.61
N ASN A 171 15.13 0.72 -7.92
CA ASN A 171 15.73 0.54 -9.24
C ASN A 171 15.95 -0.95 -9.60
N ILE A 172 16.21 -1.81 -8.62
CA ILE A 172 16.30 -3.27 -8.81
C ILE A 172 14.90 -3.85 -9.15
N SER A 173 13.86 -3.40 -8.44
CA SER A 173 12.48 -3.81 -8.72
C SER A 173 12.02 -3.34 -10.12
N LEU A 174 12.27 -2.07 -10.47
CA LEU A 174 11.90 -1.48 -11.75
C LEU A 174 12.68 -2.12 -12.92
N ALA A 175 13.97 -2.40 -12.75
CA ALA A 175 14.76 -3.14 -13.74
C ALA A 175 14.18 -4.55 -13.98
N ARG A 176 13.75 -5.23 -12.91
CA ARG A 176 13.09 -6.54 -13.03
C ARG A 176 11.78 -6.45 -13.80
N THR A 177 10.96 -5.44 -13.56
CA THR A 177 9.72 -5.18 -14.34
C THR A 177 10.02 -4.93 -15.82
N HIS A 178 11.03 -4.12 -16.15
CA HIS A 178 11.40 -3.89 -17.56
C HIS A 178 11.93 -5.16 -18.26
N LEU A 179 12.71 -5.99 -17.57
CA LEU A 179 13.19 -7.27 -18.12
C LEU A 179 12.06 -8.30 -18.29
N GLN A 180 11.08 -8.31 -17.38
CA GLN A 180 9.87 -9.12 -17.51
C GLN A 180 9.01 -8.67 -18.71
N ALA A 181 8.80 -7.36 -18.88
CA ALA A 181 8.09 -6.79 -20.04
C ALA A 181 8.80 -7.02 -21.38
N GLN A 182 10.10 -7.33 -21.36
CA GLN A 182 10.88 -7.76 -22.54
C GLN A 182 10.88 -9.28 -22.77
N GLY A 183 10.09 -10.04 -22.00
CA GLY A 183 10.01 -11.50 -22.09
C GLY A 183 11.20 -12.25 -21.47
N ILE A 184 12.13 -11.56 -20.81
CA ILE A 184 13.34 -12.15 -20.20
C ILE A 184 13.02 -12.66 -18.78
N ALA A 185 11.99 -13.50 -18.69
CA ALA A 185 11.59 -14.15 -17.45
C ALA A 185 12.62 -15.21 -17.00
N VAL A 186 12.75 -15.37 -15.69
CA VAL A 186 13.54 -16.42 -15.04
C VAL A 186 12.57 -17.39 -14.37
N THR A 187 12.69 -18.68 -14.68
CA THR A 187 11.76 -19.72 -14.22
C THR A 187 12.14 -20.25 -12.84
N GLU A 188 11.17 -20.83 -12.12
CA GLU A 188 11.37 -21.34 -10.77
C GLU A 188 12.44 -22.45 -10.70
N ARG A 189 12.54 -23.28 -11.76
CA ARG A 189 13.60 -24.31 -11.90
C ARG A 189 14.99 -23.68 -12.04
N GLU A 190 15.14 -22.56 -12.75
CA GLU A 190 16.43 -21.87 -12.90
C GLU A 190 16.93 -21.27 -11.56
N ARG A 191 16.02 -20.87 -10.68
CA ARG A 191 16.37 -20.31 -9.35
C ARG A 191 17.03 -21.34 -8.43
N GLN A 192 16.51 -22.57 -8.38
CA GLN A 192 16.99 -23.61 -7.47
C GLN A 192 18.44 -24.02 -7.75
N SER A 193 18.83 -24.08 -9.02
CA SER A 193 20.15 -24.56 -9.49
C SER A 193 21.36 -23.68 -9.11
N THR A 194 21.17 -22.48 -8.54
CA THR A 194 22.25 -21.48 -8.45
C THR A 194 22.53 -20.87 -7.07
N ASN A 195 21.94 -21.44 -6.00
CA ASN A 195 22.25 -21.08 -4.62
C ASN A 195 23.57 -21.73 -4.15
N PRO A 196 24.47 -21.01 -3.46
CA PRO A 196 25.69 -21.59 -2.92
C PRO A 196 25.37 -22.46 -1.69
N THR A 197 25.77 -23.73 -1.71
CA THR A 197 25.74 -24.61 -0.54
C THR A 197 26.64 -24.05 0.55
N ARG A 198 26.11 -23.86 1.76
CA ARG A 198 26.87 -23.30 2.89
C ARG A 198 27.94 -24.30 3.35
N PRO A 199 29.25 -23.97 3.33
CA PRO A 199 30.25 -24.81 3.95
C PRO A 199 30.11 -24.77 5.48
N SER A 200 30.27 -25.92 6.12
CA SER A 200 30.32 -26.05 7.58
C SER A 200 31.38 -25.11 8.14
N SER A 201 30.97 -24.10 8.91
CA SER A 201 31.86 -23.03 9.35
C SER A 201 32.64 -23.49 10.60
N PRO A 202 33.97 -23.63 10.56
CA PRO A 202 34.75 -23.92 11.76
C PRO A 202 34.82 -22.65 12.61
N SER A 203 34.41 -22.74 13.88
CA SER A 203 34.48 -21.64 14.84
C SER A 203 34.74 -22.22 16.23
N PRO A 204 36.01 -22.38 16.62
CA PRO A 204 36.37 -23.01 17.88
C PRO A 204 36.23 -22.00 19.04
N GLN A 205 35.02 -21.86 19.57
CA GLN A 205 34.78 -21.23 20.87
C GLN A 205 33.53 -21.85 21.53
N THR A 206 33.75 -22.33 22.75
CA THR A 206 32.82 -22.91 23.73
C THR A 206 31.31 -22.77 23.44
N ALA A 207 30.71 -23.86 22.97
CA ALA A 207 29.25 -24.01 22.87
C ALA A 207 28.64 -24.23 24.27
N PHE A 208 28.37 -23.14 24.99
CA PHE A 208 27.49 -23.16 26.16
C PHE A 208 26.03 -23.05 25.70
N ASP A 209 25.27 -24.13 25.87
CA ASP A 209 23.86 -24.18 25.50
C ASP A 209 23.01 -23.47 26.56
N PHE A 210 22.72 -22.19 26.33
CA PHE A 210 22.23 -21.27 27.34
C PHE A 210 20.70 -21.32 27.56
N GLY A 211 20.25 -22.29 28.35
CA GLY A 211 18.90 -22.34 28.92
C GLY A 211 18.64 -21.26 29.98
N PHE A 212 18.53 -19.99 29.57
CA PHE A 212 18.33 -18.87 30.51
C PHE A 212 16.89 -18.73 31.03
N GLY A 213 16.67 -19.24 32.25
CA GLY A 213 15.50 -18.91 33.07
C GLY A 213 15.78 -17.93 34.22
N SER A 214 17.02 -17.85 34.74
CA SER A 214 17.31 -17.27 36.07
C SER A 214 18.57 -16.41 36.20
N VAL A 215 19.38 -16.22 35.15
CA VAL A 215 20.68 -15.51 35.23
C VAL A 215 20.77 -14.46 34.12
N ASP A 216 21.30 -13.28 34.46
CA ASP A 216 21.55 -12.21 33.50
C ASP A 216 22.73 -12.55 32.56
N PRO A 217 22.62 -12.35 31.24
CA PRO A 217 23.69 -12.66 30.29
C PRO A 217 25.02 -11.92 30.53
N LEU A 218 25.03 -10.83 31.31
CA LEU A 218 26.27 -10.13 31.69
C LEU A 218 27.22 -11.00 32.55
N TRP A 219 26.72 -12.02 33.27
CA TRP A 219 27.57 -12.91 34.09
C TRP A 219 28.50 -13.83 33.26
N PHE A 220 28.41 -13.81 31.92
CA PHE A 220 29.16 -14.67 31.01
C PHE A 220 30.17 -13.88 30.16
N VAL A 221 30.48 -12.66 30.61
CA VAL A 221 31.49 -11.75 30.07
C VAL A 221 32.33 -11.30 31.27
N ASP A 222 33.64 -11.13 31.11
CA ASP A 222 34.51 -10.57 32.16
C ASP A 222 34.67 -9.03 32.04
N GLU A 223 35.32 -8.39 33.01
CA GLU A 223 35.52 -6.93 33.02
C GLU A 223 36.33 -6.45 31.80
N GLU A 224 37.32 -7.23 31.35
CA GLU A 224 38.21 -6.85 30.26
C GLU A 224 37.48 -6.92 28.91
N GLU A 225 36.77 -8.02 28.64
CA GLU A 225 35.95 -8.20 27.44
C GLU A 225 34.78 -7.20 27.39
N ALA A 226 34.11 -6.94 28.51
CA ALA A 226 33.05 -5.93 28.57
C ALA A 226 33.56 -4.52 28.26
N VAL A 227 34.72 -4.14 28.82
CA VAL A 227 35.40 -2.87 28.51
C VAL A 227 35.86 -2.83 27.05
N ARG A 228 36.39 -3.93 26.51
CA ARG A 228 36.83 -4.05 25.12
C ARG A 228 35.67 -3.87 24.14
N LEU A 229 34.51 -4.50 24.41
CA LEU A 229 33.30 -4.36 23.59
C LEU A 229 32.71 -2.93 23.66
N CYS A 230 32.84 -2.22 24.78
CA CYS A 230 32.52 -0.78 24.84
C CYS A 230 33.44 0.07 23.95
N ASN A 231 34.74 -0.24 23.89
CA ASN A 231 35.67 0.44 22.97
C ASN A 231 35.36 0.12 21.49
N VAL A 232 34.99 -1.13 21.17
CA VAL A 232 34.51 -1.50 19.83
C VAL A 232 33.25 -0.71 19.46
N TYR A 233 32.28 -0.59 20.37
CA TYR A 233 31.10 0.25 20.15
C TYR A 233 31.47 1.71 19.86
N GLU A 234 32.34 2.32 20.65
CA GLU A 234 32.73 3.72 20.47
C GLU A 234 33.39 3.95 19.10
N VAL A 235 34.41 3.13 18.79
CA VAL A 235 35.17 3.22 17.53
C VAL A 235 34.27 2.99 16.31
N GLU A 236 33.35 2.03 16.38
CA GLU A 236 32.57 1.59 15.21
C GLU A 236 31.21 2.30 15.05
N ILE A 237 30.59 2.74 16.14
CA ILE A 237 29.24 3.32 16.20
C ILE A 237 29.24 4.69 16.90
N GLY A 238 29.83 4.80 18.09
CA GLY A 238 29.78 6.00 18.94
C GLY A 238 30.31 7.26 18.26
N ILE A 239 31.43 7.16 17.54
CA ILE A 239 32.00 8.27 16.75
C ILE A 239 31.05 8.76 15.63
N GLN A 240 30.16 7.90 15.11
CA GLN A 240 29.11 8.31 14.16
C GLN A 240 27.88 8.89 14.88
N TYR A 241 27.60 8.43 16.10
CA TYR A 241 26.41 8.75 16.89
C TYR A 241 26.76 9.09 18.36
N PRO A 242 27.40 10.24 18.62
CA PRO A 242 27.98 10.59 19.93
C PRO A 242 26.94 11.12 20.94
N PHE A 243 25.88 10.34 21.18
CA PHE A 243 24.82 10.64 22.15
C PHE A 243 25.05 10.00 23.53
N LEU A 244 26.15 9.26 23.70
CA LEU A 244 26.61 8.66 24.96
C LEU A 244 28.01 9.16 25.30
N ASP A 245 28.33 9.13 26.59
CA ASP A 245 29.70 9.32 27.09
C ASP A 245 30.26 7.93 27.43
N ILE A 246 30.93 7.30 26.45
CA ILE A 246 31.41 5.92 26.63
C ILE A 246 32.56 5.85 27.64
N SER A 247 33.31 6.92 27.87
CA SER A 247 34.31 6.99 28.95
C SER A 247 33.65 6.81 30.33
N LYS A 248 32.59 7.59 30.62
CA LYS A 248 31.81 7.44 31.86
C LYS A 248 31.04 6.11 31.91
N LEU A 249 30.52 5.62 30.78
CA LEU A 249 29.85 4.32 30.74
C LEU A 249 30.84 3.17 31.06
N THR A 250 32.06 3.24 30.55
CA THR A 250 33.13 2.26 30.81
C THR A 250 33.58 2.28 32.27
N GLU A 251 33.60 3.45 32.92
CA GLU A 251 33.80 3.54 34.37
C GLU A 251 32.69 2.81 35.15
N LYS A 252 31.42 2.99 34.77
CA LYS A 252 30.29 2.26 35.36
C LYS A 252 30.33 0.76 35.10
N VAL A 253 30.82 0.32 33.94
CA VAL A 253 31.09 -1.10 33.65
C VAL A 253 32.11 -1.67 34.65
N ARG A 254 33.22 -0.98 34.91
CA ARG A 254 34.21 -1.45 35.90
C ARG A 254 33.66 -1.49 37.32
N VAL A 255 32.86 -0.50 37.72
CA VAL A 255 32.17 -0.51 39.04
C VAL A 255 31.21 -1.70 39.15
N LEU A 256 30.45 -1.97 38.09
CA LEU A 256 29.51 -3.09 38.02
C LEU A 256 30.22 -4.45 38.16
N TYR A 257 31.28 -4.69 37.38
CA TYR A 257 32.00 -5.97 37.42
C TYR A 257 32.76 -6.21 38.72
N ARG A 258 33.28 -5.16 39.38
CA ARG A 258 33.85 -5.27 40.73
C ARG A 258 32.81 -5.70 41.76
N ALA A 259 31.63 -5.08 41.75
CA ALA A 259 30.53 -5.48 42.63
C ALA A 259 30.06 -6.93 42.38
N MET A 260 30.06 -7.38 41.12
CA MET A 260 29.77 -8.78 40.75
C MET A 260 30.87 -9.73 41.25
N ALA A 261 32.15 -9.35 41.17
CA ALA A 261 33.29 -10.14 41.65
C ALA A 261 33.36 -10.26 43.19
N ASP A 262 33.02 -9.20 43.93
CA ASP A 262 33.00 -9.23 45.39
C ASP A 262 31.76 -9.97 45.95
N GLY A 263 30.61 -9.88 45.26
CA GLY A 263 29.45 -10.74 45.53
C GLY A 263 29.78 -12.23 45.33
N SER A 264 30.49 -12.56 44.25
CA SER A 264 31.01 -13.91 43.95
C SER A 264 31.89 -14.48 45.07
N ARG A 265 32.80 -13.66 45.63
CA ARG A 265 33.69 -14.05 46.74
C ARG A 265 32.96 -14.37 48.05
N SER A 266 31.69 -13.99 48.18
CA SER A 266 30.89 -14.16 49.40
C SER A 266 30.23 -15.55 49.53
N GLY A 267 30.55 -16.51 48.64
CA GLY A 267 30.27 -17.94 48.84
C GLY A 267 28.87 -18.45 48.49
N PHE A 268 27.99 -17.61 47.92
CA PHE A 268 26.65 -18.01 47.51
C PHE A 268 26.60 -18.62 46.09
N ALA A 269 25.63 -19.52 45.87
CA ALA A 269 25.56 -20.32 44.65
C ALA A 269 25.22 -19.53 43.37
N PHE A 270 26.01 -19.76 42.32
CA PHE A 270 26.25 -18.85 41.19
C PHE A 270 25.14 -18.73 40.10
N LYS A 271 23.90 -19.19 40.34
CA LYS A 271 22.91 -19.43 39.24
C LYS A 271 21.49 -18.85 39.40
N SER A 272 21.27 -17.91 40.33
CA SER A 272 19.94 -17.32 40.55
C SER A 272 19.91 -15.91 41.18
N MET A 273 21.01 -15.17 41.20
CA MET A 273 21.01 -13.79 41.74
C MET A 273 20.72 -12.73 40.66
N PRO A 274 19.91 -11.71 40.97
CA PRO A 274 19.89 -10.46 40.21
C PRO A 274 21.27 -9.79 40.18
N VAL A 275 21.50 -8.95 39.18
CA VAL A 275 22.68 -8.07 39.12
C VAL A 275 22.69 -7.13 40.34
N PRO A 276 23.84 -6.89 41.01
CA PRO A 276 23.90 -5.99 42.16
C PRO A 276 23.34 -4.59 41.88
N ALA A 277 22.54 -4.05 42.81
CA ALA A 277 21.85 -2.76 42.68
C ALA A 277 22.77 -1.53 42.86
N VAL A 278 23.99 -1.61 42.31
CA VAL A 278 25.05 -0.58 42.36
C VAL A 278 24.95 0.40 41.17
N VAL A 279 24.22 0.00 40.12
CA VAL A 279 23.96 0.79 38.90
C VAL A 279 22.45 0.84 38.68
N ASP A 280 21.92 1.98 38.22
CA ASP A 280 20.50 2.14 37.93
C ASP A 280 20.02 1.20 36.79
N SER A 281 18.74 0.82 36.81
CA SER A 281 18.09 -0.03 35.84
C SER A 281 18.20 0.46 34.38
N GLN A 282 18.10 1.76 34.12
CA GLN A 282 18.21 2.33 32.78
C GLN A 282 19.68 2.39 32.34
N GLU A 283 20.61 2.63 33.28
CA GLU A 283 22.04 2.62 33.00
C GLU A 283 22.59 1.20 32.75
N LEU A 284 22.06 0.20 33.46
CA LEU A 284 22.33 -1.22 33.19
C LEU A 284 21.84 -1.62 31.78
N ASP A 285 20.67 -1.14 31.36
CA ASP A 285 20.15 -1.36 30.01
C ASP A 285 21.01 -0.67 28.93
N LEU A 286 21.55 0.54 29.20
CA LEU A 286 22.53 1.18 28.31
C LEU A 286 23.81 0.35 28.17
N ILE A 287 24.35 -0.18 29.28
CA ILE A 287 25.52 -1.08 29.28
C ILE A 287 25.24 -2.34 28.44
N LYS A 288 24.13 -3.04 28.71
CA LYS A 288 23.72 -4.24 27.97
C LYS A 288 23.60 -3.97 26.47
N MET A 289 23.01 -2.84 26.10
CA MET A 289 22.85 -2.47 24.70
C MET A 289 24.16 -2.09 24.01
N VAL A 290 25.06 -1.35 24.67
CA VAL A 290 26.39 -1.01 24.13
C VAL A 290 27.24 -2.27 23.91
N ILE A 291 27.30 -3.17 24.91
CA ILE A 291 28.01 -4.45 24.79
C ILE A 291 27.41 -5.32 23.68
N SER A 292 26.08 -5.43 23.60
CA SER A 292 25.41 -6.19 22.52
C SER A 292 25.75 -5.63 21.13
N SER A 293 25.79 -4.29 20.99
CA SER A 293 26.06 -3.57 19.75
C SER A 293 27.53 -3.61 19.33
N GLY A 294 28.48 -3.65 20.29
CA GLY A 294 29.88 -3.96 20.01
C GLY A 294 30.05 -5.39 19.47
N SER A 295 29.46 -6.37 20.15
CA SER A 295 29.63 -7.79 19.81
C SER A 295 29.11 -8.17 18.42
N ILE A 296 28.02 -7.56 17.95
CA ILE A 296 27.45 -7.81 16.62
C ILE A 296 28.28 -7.20 15.48
N VAL A 297 28.94 -6.07 15.71
CA VAL A 297 29.80 -5.44 14.69
C VAL A 297 31.09 -6.24 14.50
N GLU A 298 31.74 -6.63 15.60
CA GLU A 298 32.98 -7.40 15.55
C GLU A 298 32.76 -8.79 14.92
N ALA A 299 31.71 -9.49 15.31
CA ALA A 299 31.37 -10.79 14.74
C ALA A 299 30.83 -10.71 13.29
N GLY A 300 30.60 -9.51 12.74
CA GLY A 300 29.97 -9.30 11.43
C GLY A 300 28.56 -9.90 11.31
N GLY A 301 27.89 -10.15 12.44
CA GLY A 301 26.67 -10.93 12.52
C GLY A 301 26.19 -11.18 13.95
N PRO A 302 24.91 -11.59 14.14
CA PRO A 302 24.27 -11.55 15.45
C PRO A 302 24.66 -12.71 16.38
N THR A 303 25.51 -12.38 17.37
CA THR A 303 26.01 -13.27 18.43
C THR A 303 24.90 -13.81 19.34
N GLN A 304 25.15 -14.93 20.06
CA GLN A 304 24.19 -15.43 21.06
C GLN A 304 24.07 -14.47 22.25
N LEU A 305 25.21 -14.03 22.80
CA LEU A 305 25.31 -13.03 23.87
C LEU A 305 24.53 -11.75 23.53
N GLY A 306 24.78 -11.17 22.35
CA GLY A 306 24.11 -9.95 21.91
C GLY A 306 22.60 -10.10 21.80
N LYS A 307 22.10 -11.25 21.29
CA LYS A 307 20.67 -11.55 21.25
C LYS A 307 20.04 -11.67 22.64
N ALA A 308 20.74 -12.30 23.59
CA ALA A 308 20.26 -12.48 24.95
C ALA A 308 20.14 -11.13 25.69
N LEU A 309 21.20 -10.31 25.63
CA LEU A 309 21.22 -8.94 26.16
C LEU A 309 20.10 -8.08 25.54
N PHE A 310 20.02 -8.06 24.21
CA PHE A 310 19.00 -7.31 23.46
C PHE A 310 17.57 -7.73 23.83
N SER A 311 17.30 -9.04 23.97
CA SER A 311 15.95 -9.53 24.28
C SER A 311 15.49 -9.08 25.68
N GLY A 312 16.41 -9.05 26.66
CA GLY A 312 16.15 -8.52 27.99
C GLY A 312 15.80 -7.04 27.98
N VAL A 313 16.67 -6.20 27.40
CA VAL A 313 16.44 -4.75 27.31
C VAL A 313 15.18 -4.42 26.51
N ARG A 314 14.95 -5.11 25.38
CA ARG A 314 13.74 -4.92 24.56
C ARG A 314 12.45 -5.20 25.33
N LYS A 315 12.45 -6.10 26.32
CA LYS A 315 11.29 -6.34 27.18
C LYS A 315 11.06 -5.15 28.11
N ALA A 316 12.04 -4.78 28.94
CA ALA A 316 11.93 -3.64 29.86
C ALA A 316 11.62 -2.33 29.12
N SER A 317 12.18 -2.16 27.92
CA SER A 317 11.94 -1.02 27.05
C SER A 317 10.54 -0.96 26.43
N HIS A 318 9.78 -2.06 26.42
CA HIS A 318 8.38 -2.06 25.96
C HIS A 318 7.46 -1.48 27.02
N ASP A 319 7.69 -1.81 28.29
CA ASP A 319 6.89 -1.32 29.41
C ASP A 319 7.07 0.20 29.58
N ARG A 320 8.29 0.70 29.37
CA ARG A 320 8.63 2.14 29.34
C ARG A 320 8.04 2.94 28.15
N LEU A 321 7.32 2.31 27.22
CA LEU A 321 6.64 3.05 26.13
C LEU A 321 5.45 3.90 26.62
N TRP A 322 4.94 3.60 27.82
CA TRP A 322 3.80 4.27 28.44
C TRP A 322 4.23 5.27 29.53
N GLU A 323 5.53 5.42 29.77
CA GLU A 323 6.11 6.43 30.66
C GLU A 323 6.28 7.78 29.92
N PRO A 324 6.25 8.93 30.62
CA PRO A 324 6.53 10.24 30.03
C PRO A 324 7.91 10.31 29.35
N ALA A 325 8.01 11.05 28.24
CA ALA A 325 9.25 11.15 27.48
C ALA A 325 10.43 11.64 28.33
N ASN A 326 11.51 10.85 28.34
CA ASN A 326 12.74 11.19 29.02
C ASN A 326 13.98 10.81 28.19
N VAL A 327 15.10 11.48 28.49
CA VAL A 327 16.36 11.37 27.74
C VAL A 327 16.95 9.96 27.78
N GLN A 328 16.77 9.21 28.87
CA GLN A 328 17.37 7.88 29.02
C GLN A 328 16.57 6.82 28.24
N SER A 329 15.24 6.82 28.34
CA SER A 329 14.36 5.99 27.50
C SER A 329 14.60 6.23 26.01
N ALA A 330 14.82 7.50 25.60
CA ALA A 330 15.18 7.84 24.22
C ALA A 330 16.55 7.27 23.80
N LYS A 331 17.60 7.38 24.63
CA LYS A 331 18.92 6.76 24.35
C LYS A 331 18.82 5.24 24.19
N ILE A 332 18.07 4.57 25.06
CA ILE A 332 17.85 3.11 25.00
C ILE A 332 17.15 2.73 23.70
N HIS A 333 16.12 3.47 23.28
CA HIS A 333 15.42 3.20 22.03
C HIS A 333 16.28 3.47 20.78
N VAL A 334 17.17 4.47 20.81
CA VAL A 334 18.15 4.69 19.74
C VAL A 334 19.13 3.52 19.64
N LEU A 335 19.65 3.03 20.77
CA LEU A 335 20.53 1.84 20.77
C LEU A 335 19.79 0.58 20.26
N LEU A 336 18.55 0.36 20.70
CA LEU A 336 17.71 -0.75 20.19
C LEU A 336 17.53 -0.64 18.67
N ALA A 337 17.27 0.57 18.15
CA ALA A 337 17.13 0.82 16.71
C ALA A 337 18.44 0.53 15.95
N ILE A 338 19.59 0.94 16.50
CA ILE A 338 20.92 0.68 15.93
C ILE A 338 21.21 -0.82 15.90
N TYR A 339 20.98 -1.54 17.00
CA TYR A 339 21.16 -3.00 17.05
C TYR A 339 20.25 -3.70 16.02
N THR A 340 18.97 -3.34 15.97
CA THR A 340 18.01 -3.88 15.00
C THR A 340 18.45 -3.61 13.54
N PHE A 341 18.97 -2.41 13.23
CA PHE A 341 19.55 -2.12 11.92
C PHE A 341 20.76 -3.02 11.62
N LEU A 342 21.66 -3.23 12.59
CA LEU A 342 22.82 -4.12 12.44
C LEU A 342 22.41 -5.59 12.23
N THR A 343 21.24 -6.02 12.74
CA THR A 343 20.66 -7.34 12.44
C THR A 343 19.96 -7.45 11.07
N GLY A 344 19.66 -6.33 10.39
CA GLY A 344 19.06 -6.31 9.06
C GLY A 344 17.52 -6.18 8.98
N ASP A 345 16.88 -5.57 9.99
CA ASP A 345 15.48 -5.11 9.91
C ASP A 345 15.41 -3.57 9.91
N ASP A 346 15.61 -2.98 8.73
CA ASP A 346 15.59 -1.53 8.51
C ASP A 346 14.23 -0.90 8.86
N LEU A 347 13.12 -1.66 8.76
CA LEU A 347 11.77 -1.19 9.05
C LEU A 347 11.49 -1.13 10.55
N GLN A 348 11.98 -2.09 11.34
CA GLN A 348 11.90 -2.01 12.79
C GLN A 348 12.86 -0.94 13.35
N ALA A 349 14.05 -0.76 12.76
CA ALA A 349 14.95 0.33 13.12
C ALA A 349 14.32 1.72 12.88
N TRP A 350 13.72 1.94 11.70
CA TRP A 350 12.98 3.19 11.39
C TRP A 350 11.85 3.46 12.40
N ARG A 351 11.05 2.45 12.78
CA ARG A 351 9.99 2.59 13.80
C ARG A 351 10.53 3.01 15.16
N LEU A 352 11.62 2.40 15.64
CA LEU A 352 12.19 2.66 16.96
C LEU A 352 12.80 4.07 17.06
N VAL A 353 13.48 4.55 16.02
CA VAL A 353 13.90 5.97 15.96
C VAL A 353 12.72 6.91 15.75
N GLY A 354 11.67 6.50 15.05
CA GLY A 354 10.43 7.27 14.94
C GLY A 354 9.70 7.48 16.27
N ILE A 355 9.78 6.53 17.21
CA ILE A 355 9.33 6.72 18.60
C ILE A 355 10.27 7.69 19.33
N SER A 356 11.58 7.45 19.26
CA SER A 356 12.60 8.31 19.88
C SER A 356 12.49 9.77 19.44
N ALA A 357 12.18 10.01 18.16
CA ALA A 357 11.93 11.31 17.56
C ALA A 357 10.71 12.02 18.17
N ARG A 358 9.59 11.31 18.37
CA ARG A 358 8.40 11.89 19.03
C ARG A 358 8.70 12.30 20.45
N TRP A 359 9.42 11.50 21.21
CA TRP A 359 9.86 11.86 22.56
C TRP A 359 10.80 13.08 22.59
N CYS A 360 11.66 13.25 21.59
CA CYS A 360 12.44 14.50 21.45
C CYS A 360 11.57 15.72 21.09
N LEU A 361 10.43 15.53 20.41
CA LEU A 361 9.45 16.59 20.17
C LEU A 361 8.66 16.90 21.45
N GLU A 362 8.18 15.88 22.17
CA GLU A 362 7.46 15.97 23.45
C GLU A 362 8.29 16.66 24.54
N MET A 363 9.57 16.28 24.70
CA MET A 363 10.52 16.97 25.58
C MET A 363 10.92 18.39 25.10
N GLY A 364 10.47 18.83 23.92
CA GLY A 364 10.81 20.15 23.36
C GLY A 364 12.29 20.33 22.99
N LEU A 365 13.05 19.25 22.76
CA LEU A 365 14.49 19.32 22.45
C LEU A 365 14.80 19.98 21.09
N HIS A 366 13.77 20.14 20.25
CA HIS A 366 13.81 20.87 18.98
C HIS A 366 13.77 22.40 19.13
N GLN A 367 13.60 22.92 20.36
CA GLN A 367 13.48 24.35 20.67
C GLN A 367 14.64 24.83 21.54
N SER A 368 15.33 25.89 21.13
CA SER A 368 16.54 26.38 21.82
C SER A 368 16.25 26.87 23.24
N ALA A 369 15.10 27.55 23.41
CA ALA A 369 14.62 28.00 24.71
C ALA A 369 14.27 26.85 25.67
N THR A 370 13.58 25.81 25.18
CA THR A 370 13.16 24.67 26.02
C THR A 370 14.35 23.78 26.40
N ALA A 371 15.25 23.48 25.46
CA ALA A 371 16.50 22.77 25.77
C ALA A 371 17.37 23.53 26.79
N THR A 372 17.45 24.86 26.67
CA THR A 372 18.18 25.71 27.63
C THR A 372 17.52 25.76 29.01
N ARG A 373 16.18 25.76 29.07
CA ARG A 373 15.41 25.75 30.33
C ARG A 373 15.52 24.43 31.08
N LEU A 374 15.49 23.30 30.38
CA LEU A 374 15.56 21.95 30.96
C LEU A 374 16.98 21.62 31.44
N PHE A 375 18.00 21.86 30.62
CA PHE A 375 19.38 21.47 30.93
C PHE A 375 20.20 22.68 31.35
N ARG A 376 20.15 23.01 32.65
CA ARG A 376 20.91 24.13 33.23
C ARG A 376 22.43 23.93 33.09
N ASP A 377 22.92 22.72 33.35
CA ASP A 377 24.30 22.35 33.08
C ASP A 377 24.60 22.30 31.56
N LEU A 378 25.77 22.81 31.19
CA LEU A 378 26.25 22.87 29.80
C LEU A 378 26.61 21.48 29.26
N SER A 379 27.17 20.58 30.07
CA SER A 379 27.55 19.23 29.61
C SER A 379 26.30 18.39 29.31
N ALA A 380 25.32 18.39 30.21
CA ALA A 380 24.02 17.76 30.03
C ALA A 380 23.27 18.33 28.82
N ARG A 381 23.26 19.66 28.62
CA ARG A 381 22.63 20.29 27.45
C ARG A 381 23.30 19.88 26.14
N LYS A 382 24.64 19.87 26.11
CA LYS A 382 25.44 19.41 24.97
C LYS A 382 25.09 17.95 24.59
N MET A 383 25.00 17.06 25.58
CA MET A 383 24.62 15.66 25.35
C MET A 383 23.16 15.50 24.92
N ALA A 384 22.22 16.30 25.43
CA ALA A 384 20.82 16.29 24.99
C ALA A 384 20.66 16.77 23.54
N LEU A 385 21.41 17.81 23.14
CA LEU A 385 21.42 18.30 21.75
C LEU A 385 22.14 17.32 20.80
N ARG A 386 23.24 16.69 21.22
CA ARG A 386 23.87 15.59 20.46
C ARG A 386 22.90 14.43 20.25
N LEU A 387 22.12 14.02 21.27
CA LEU A 387 21.06 13.02 21.13
C LEU A 387 19.99 13.43 20.12
N PHE A 388 19.48 14.68 20.19
CA PHE A 388 18.52 15.21 19.22
C PHE A 388 19.05 15.15 17.79
N TRP A 389 20.28 15.62 17.54
CA TRP A 389 20.87 15.61 16.21
C TRP A 389 21.24 14.20 15.72
N CYS A 390 21.60 13.26 16.61
CA CYS A 390 21.71 11.84 16.26
C CYS A 390 20.36 11.26 15.82
N ILE A 391 19.28 11.52 16.55
CA ILE A 391 17.93 11.05 16.19
C ILE A 391 17.46 11.68 14.87
N TYR A 392 17.68 12.99 14.69
CA TYR A 392 17.40 13.70 13.43
C TYR A 392 18.11 13.05 12.23
N THR A 393 19.42 12.80 12.34
CA THR A 393 20.19 12.18 11.25
C THR A 393 19.86 10.69 11.01
N LEU A 394 19.43 9.96 12.05
CA LEU A 394 18.95 8.57 11.93
C LEU A 394 17.55 8.46 11.29
N ASP A 395 16.61 9.34 11.67
CA ASP A 395 15.27 9.45 11.08
C ASP A 395 15.37 9.68 9.56
N ARG A 396 16.29 10.56 9.14
CA ARG A 396 16.64 10.69 7.70
C ARG A 396 17.27 9.41 7.16
N ARG A 397 18.32 8.86 7.80
CA ARG A 397 19.05 7.67 7.30
C ARG A 397 18.09 6.53 6.96
N TRP A 398 17.18 6.17 7.86
CA TRP A 398 16.28 5.03 7.66
C TRP A 398 14.99 5.39 6.93
N GLY A 399 14.50 6.64 7.00
CA GLY A 399 13.44 7.13 6.14
C GLY A 399 13.84 7.09 4.66
N PHE A 400 15.00 7.64 4.30
CA PHE A 400 15.60 7.50 2.97
C PHE A 400 15.82 6.04 2.58
N GLY A 401 16.31 5.23 3.51
CA GLY A 401 16.53 3.79 3.28
C GLY A 401 15.25 3.07 2.86
N ALA A 402 14.22 3.13 3.70
CA ALA A 402 12.96 2.43 3.48
C ALA A 402 12.03 3.12 2.45
N GLY A 403 12.36 4.32 1.99
CA GLY A 403 11.48 5.15 1.17
C GLY A 403 10.27 5.71 1.96
N LEU A 404 10.42 5.95 3.25
CA LEU A 404 9.37 6.37 4.18
C LEU A 404 9.54 7.84 4.61
N PRO A 405 8.44 8.55 4.95
CA PRO A 405 8.51 9.93 5.43
C PRO A 405 9.26 10.04 6.77
N PHE A 406 9.88 11.19 7.00
CA PHE A 406 10.57 11.54 8.25
C PHE A 406 9.59 11.96 9.34
N VAL A 407 9.90 11.69 10.60
CA VAL A 407 9.05 12.03 11.76
C VAL A 407 9.25 13.48 12.20
N ILE A 408 10.47 14.00 12.17
CA ILE A 408 10.74 15.42 12.45
C ILE A 408 10.75 16.16 11.10
N HIS A 409 9.96 17.20 10.88
CA HIS A 409 10.18 18.07 9.72
C HIS A 409 11.13 19.21 10.07
N HIS A 410 11.95 19.63 9.10
CA HIS A 410 12.94 20.69 9.33
C HIS A 410 12.30 22.05 9.63
N ARG A 411 11.01 22.22 9.30
CA ARG A 411 10.20 23.40 9.65
C ARG A 411 9.87 23.47 11.14
N ASP A 412 9.92 22.34 11.83
CA ASP A 412 9.52 22.19 13.23
C ASP A 412 10.73 22.38 14.18
N VAL A 413 11.93 22.57 13.62
CA VAL A 413 13.17 22.78 14.38
C VAL A 413 13.44 24.29 14.45
N ASP A 414 13.69 24.80 15.66
CA ASP A 414 14.02 26.19 15.90
C ASP A 414 15.30 26.60 15.15
N GLN A 415 15.23 27.72 14.42
CA GLN A 415 16.37 28.26 13.65
C GLN A 415 17.55 28.66 14.55
N ASN A 416 17.29 28.89 15.85
CA ASN A 416 18.28 29.23 16.86
C ASN A 416 18.71 28.02 17.70
N LEU A 417 18.34 26.80 17.32
CA LEU A 417 18.79 25.58 17.99
C LEU A 417 20.29 25.37 17.68
N PRO A 418 21.18 25.22 18.68
CA PRO A 418 22.60 25.06 18.42
C PRO A 418 22.91 23.80 17.62
N GLU A 419 23.69 23.96 16.54
CA GLU A 419 24.24 22.85 15.77
C GLU A 419 25.19 21.97 16.62
N PRO A 420 25.51 20.73 16.17
CA PRO A 420 26.54 19.93 16.79
C PRO A 420 27.88 20.68 16.86
N ASP A 421 28.55 20.56 17.99
CA ASP A 421 29.83 21.20 18.27
C ASP A 421 31.00 20.57 17.48
N ASP A 422 32.11 21.28 17.38
CA ASP A 422 33.23 20.90 16.50
C ASP A 422 34.07 19.71 17.01
N GLU A 423 33.79 19.16 18.20
CA GLU A 423 34.34 17.86 18.64
C GLU A 423 33.68 16.68 17.91
N VAL A 424 32.49 16.90 17.33
CA VAL A 424 31.70 15.86 16.65
C VAL A 424 31.48 16.20 15.15
N PRO A 425 32.56 16.42 14.38
CA PRO A 425 32.46 17.01 13.03
C PRO A 425 31.72 16.10 12.03
N TYR A 426 31.71 14.78 12.24
CA TYR A 426 30.89 13.86 11.43
C TYR A 426 29.39 14.12 11.65
N LEU A 427 28.96 14.31 12.90
CA LEU A 427 27.56 14.60 13.22
C LEU A 427 27.14 15.96 12.63
N LYS A 428 28.01 16.97 12.74
CA LYS A 428 27.79 18.31 12.14
C LYS A 428 27.62 18.23 10.62
N ALA A 429 28.55 17.56 9.93
CA ALA A 429 28.45 17.31 8.48
C ALA A 429 27.17 16.54 8.10
N MET A 430 26.75 15.57 8.93
CA MET A 430 25.53 14.78 8.71
C MET A 430 24.24 15.57 8.96
N VAL A 431 24.23 16.59 9.82
CA VAL A 431 23.09 17.51 9.98
C VAL A 431 22.89 18.33 8.71
N ALA A 432 23.94 18.94 8.17
CA ALA A 432 23.89 19.69 6.90
C ALA A 432 23.45 18.79 5.71
N TYR A 433 24.02 17.58 5.61
CA TYR A 433 23.57 16.55 4.65
C TYR A 433 22.07 16.27 4.76
N SER A 434 21.56 16.14 5.99
CA SER A 434 20.16 15.82 6.26
C SER A 434 19.23 17.00 5.94
N GLN A 435 19.68 18.24 6.09
CA GLN A 435 18.96 19.45 5.66
C GLN A 435 18.79 19.50 4.13
N ILE A 436 19.86 19.24 3.36
CA ILE A 436 19.82 19.11 1.89
C ILE A 436 18.94 17.94 1.49
N GLY A 437 19.06 16.81 2.21
CA GLY A 437 18.24 15.62 2.02
C GLY A 437 16.73 15.92 2.08
N ASN A 438 16.25 16.69 3.05
CA ASN A 438 14.82 17.05 3.13
C ASN A 438 14.30 17.67 1.81
N LYS A 439 15.12 18.47 1.12
CA LYS A 439 14.78 19.10 -0.16
C LYS A 439 14.74 18.05 -1.28
N VAL A 440 15.81 17.27 -1.44
CA VAL A 440 15.90 16.17 -2.43
C VAL A 440 14.76 15.15 -2.26
N TRP A 441 14.44 14.78 -1.02
CA TRP A 441 13.30 13.93 -0.70
C TRP A 441 11.99 14.52 -1.20
N SER A 442 11.71 15.80 -0.90
CA SER A 442 10.49 16.47 -1.37
C SER A 442 10.39 16.55 -2.89
N THR A 443 11.50 16.83 -3.59
CA THR A 443 11.52 16.93 -5.06
C THR A 443 11.32 15.55 -5.72
N SER A 444 12.06 14.52 -5.30
CA SER A 444 11.96 13.16 -5.86
C SER A 444 10.65 12.44 -5.49
N TYR A 445 10.07 12.70 -4.31
CA TYR A 445 8.79 12.09 -3.90
C TYR A 445 7.56 12.79 -4.52
N ASN A 446 7.59 14.11 -4.72
CA ASN A 446 6.48 14.82 -5.35
C ASN A 446 6.41 14.58 -6.87
N SER A 447 7.56 14.46 -7.53
CA SER A 447 7.64 14.24 -8.99
C SER A 447 7.31 12.81 -9.45
N THR A 448 7.03 11.89 -8.52
CA THR A 448 6.40 10.58 -8.81
C THR A 448 4.91 10.55 -8.48
N ARG A 449 4.35 11.62 -7.90
CA ARG A 449 2.91 11.76 -7.57
C ARG A 449 2.19 12.76 -8.45
N THR A 450 2.87 13.80 -8.94
CA THR A 450 2.35 14.66 -10.02
C THR A 450 2.94 14.21 -11.36
N THR A 451 2.20 14.43 -12.45
CA THR A 451 2.68 14.20 -13.83
C THR A 451 3.67 15.27 -14.32
N GLY A 452 4.28 16.02 -13.39
CA GLY A 452 5.24 17.07 -13.66
C GLY A 452 6.67 16.53 -13.71
N THR A 453 7.37 16.80 -14.80
CA THR A 453 8.83 16.70 -14.84
C THR A 453 9.45 17.58 -13.76
N VAL A 454 10.42 17.06 -13.00
CA VAL A 454 11.29 17.88 -12.13
C VAL A 454 11.80 19.07 -12.94
N ARG A 455 11.74 20.29 -12.38
CA ARG A 455 12.25 21.46 -13.09
C ARG A 455 13.77 21.38 -13.22
N ASP A 456 14.27 21.74 -14.40
CA ASP A 456 15.68 21.58 -14.76
C ASP A 456 16.62 22.48 -13.90
N ASP A 457 16.11 23.64 -13.50
CA ASP A 457 16.78 24.59 -12.60
C ASP A 457 16.84 24.09 -11.16
N GLU A 458 15.74 23.59 -10.61
CA GLU A 458 15.67 22.99 -9.27
C GLU A 458 16.59 21.76 -9.15
N LEU A 459 16.57 20.86 -10.14
CA LEU A 459 17.45 19.70 -10.21
C LEU A 459 18.93 20.11 -10.17
N THR A 460 19.30 21.10 -10.98
CA THR A 460 20.69 21.58 -11.10
C THR A 460 21.15 22.30 -9.83
N TYR A 461 20.27 23.08 -9.19
CA TYR A 461 20.56 23.72 -7.91
C TYR A 461 20.76 22.71 -6.77
N LEU A 462 19.96 21.64 -6.72
CA LEU A 462 20.12 20.58 -5.73
C LEU A 462 21.42 19.77 -5.94
N LEU A 463 21.82 19.50 -7.18
CA LEU A 463 23.13 18.90 -7.48
C LEU A 463 24.28 19.79 -7.00
N TYR A 464 24.24 21.10 -7.28
CA TYR A 464 25.21 22.08 -6.79
C TYR A 464 25.28 22.11 -5.25
N LEU A 465 24.15 22.02 -4.54
CA LEU A 465 24.14 21.98 -3.07
C LEU A 465 24.81 20.71 -2.52
N ILE A 466 24.61 19.54 -3.15
CA ILE A 466 25.27 18.28 -2.73
C ILE A 466 26.77 18.35 -2.99
N GLU A 467 27.19 18.92 -4.11
CA GLU A 467 28.61 19.10 -4.46
C GLU A 467 29.28 20.09 -3.53
N ARG A 468 28.66 21.25 -3.29
CA ARG A 468 29.13 22.24 -2.33
C ARG A 468 29.24 21.67 -0.92
N TRP A 469 28.25 20.92 -0.43
CA TRP A 469 28.33 20.28 0.89
C TRP A 469 29.52 19.32 1.01
N TYR A 470 29.83 18.57 -0.06
CA TYR A 470 31.00 17.69 -0.08
C TYR A 470 32.32 18.47 -0.21
N GLU A 471 32.32 19.59 -0.93
CA GLU A 471 33.50 20.44 -1.07
C GLU A 471 33.84 21.22 0.21
N ASP A 472 32.81 21.71 0.91
CA ASP A 472 32.86 22.43 2.20
C ASP A 472 33.17 21.49 3.40
N LEU A 473 33.39 20.17 3.18
CA LEU A 473 33.78 19.24 4.25
C LEU A 473 35.18 19.56 4.82
N PRO A 474 35.38 19.48 6.16
CA PRO A 474 36.71 19.59 6.76
C PRO A 474 37.70 18.59 6.16
N GLY A 475 38.97 18.99 6.00
CA GLY A 475 39.98 18.17 5.31
C GLY A 475 40.21 16.76 5.89
N GLY A 476 39.96 16.57 7.20
CA GLY A 476 40.00 15.25 7.84
C GLY A 476 38.81 14.33 7.52
N LEU A 477 37.72 14.87 6.95
CA LEU A 477 36.49 14.17 6.57
C LEU A 477 36.22 14.12 5.06
N LYS A 478 37.03 14.80 4.24
CA LYS A 478 36.97 14.73 2.78
C LYS A 478 37.85 13.57 2.26
N LEU A 479 37.35 12.75 1.33
CA LEU A 479 38.12 11.63 0.80
C LEU A 479 39.27 12.14 -0.09
N SER A 480 40.49 11.72 0.26
CA SER A 480 41.73 12.05 -0.46
C SER A 480 41.79 11.36 -1.83
N ALA A 481 42.50 11.94 -2.80
CA ALA A 481 42.78 11.27 -4.07
C ALA A 481 43.58 9.97 -3.83
N ASP A 482 44.65 10.05 -3.06
CA ASP A 482 45.53 8.94 -2.67
C ASP A 482 44.96 8.14 -1.49
N TRP A 483 43.66 7.81 -1.51
CA TRP A 483 43.03 7.03 -0.44
C TRP A 483 43.36 5.52 -0.54
N GLU A 484 43.71 5.03 -1.73
CA GLU A 484 43.99 3.61 -1.98
C GLU A 484 45.40 3.18 -1.54
N SER A 485 46.35 4.12 -1.48
CA SER A 485 47.77 3.87 -1.19
C SER A 485 48.17 4.07 0.29
N LYS A 486 47.20 4.39 1.16
CA LYS A 486 47.43 4.66 2.59
C LYS A 486 47.18 3.43 3.44
N GLU A 487 48.02 3.22 4.46
CA GLU A 487 47.82 2.16 5.44
C GLU A 487 46.58 2.41 6.31
N TRP A 488 45.85 1.34 6.60
CA TRP A 488 44.57 1.34 7.33
C TRP A 488 44.77 0.95 8.81
N THR A 489 45.72 1.61 9.47
CA THR A 489 46.24 1.25 10.80
C THR A 489 45.88 2.27 11.88
N GLY A 490 45.33 1.80 13.00
CA GLY A 490 45.01 2.65 14.16
C GLY A 490 44.03 3.80 13.84
N PRO A 491 44.30 5.04 14.29
CA PRO A 491 43.40 6.19 14.07
C PRO A 491 43.10 6.50 12.60
N SER A 492 43.99 6.15 11.66
CA SER A 492 43.74 6.40 10.23
C SER A 492 42.54 5.61 9.71
N ARG A 493 42.38 4.35 10.15
CA ARG A 493 41.29 3.43 9.76
C ARG A 493 39.91 4.05 10.02
N VAL A 494 39.75 4.72 11.17
CA VAL A 494 38.50 5.40 11.55
C VAL A 494 38.24 6.60 10.63
N ALA A 495 39.22 7.47 10.45
CA ALA A 495 39.10 8.67 9.62
C ALA A 495 38.84 8.32 8.14
N GLN A 496 39.62 7.41 7.56
CA GLN A 496 39.47 6.92 6.18
C GLN A 496 38.08 6.32 5.94
N ARG A 497 37.53 5.55 6.90
CA ARG A 497 36.17 5.04 6.83
C ARG A 497 35.13 6.17 6.83
N LEU A 498 35.25 7.17 7.71
CA LEU A 498 34.29 8.28 7.77
C LEU A 498 34.33 9.12 6.49
N GLN A 499 35.52 9.38 5.95
CA GLN A 499 35.73 10.01 4.63
C GLN A 499 35.01 9.25 3.52
N LEU A 500 35.21 7.93 3.46
CA LEU A 500 34.57 7.08 2.46
C LEU A 500 33.04 7.02 2.63
N LEU A 501 32.53 6.95 3.87
CA LEU A 501 31.09 7.00 4.15
C LEU A 501 30.46 8.32 3.70
N LEU A 502 31.10 9.48 3.93
CA LEU A 502 30.61 10.78 3.47
C LEU A 502 30.64 10.89 1.94
N HIS A 503 31.67 10.35 1.30
CA HIS A 503 31.78 10.27 -0.16
C HIS A 503 30.67 9.40 -0.78
N LEU A 504 30.45 8.19 -0.25
CA LEU A 504 29.39 7.28 -0.70
C LEU A 504 27.99 7.88 -0.49
N ARG A 505 27.77 8.63 0.60
CA ARG A 505 26.54 9.41 0.82
C ARG A 505 26.33 10.52 -0.22
N SER A 506 27.40 11.22 -0.63
CA SER A 506 27.33 12.21 -1.72
C SER A 506 26.85 11.54 -3.02
N ASN A 507 27.48 10.42 -3.40
CA ASN A 507 27.07 9.65 -4.58
C ASN A 507 25.62 9.16 -4.49
N GLN A 508 25.21 8.62 -3.33
CA GLN A 508 23.84 8.14 -3.10
C GLN A 508 22.79 9.25 -3.28
N MET A 509 23.02 10.45 -2.72
CA MET A 509 22.09 11.56 -2.84
C MET A 509 21.95 12.04 -4.30
N LYS A 510 23.07 12.09 -5.06
CA LYS A 510 23.05 12.37 -6.50
C LYS A 510 22.32 11.27 -7.30
N ILE A 511 22.50 10.00 -6.95
CA ILE A 511 21.79 8.87 -7.57
C ILE A 511 20.27 9.00 -7.37
N LEU A 512 19.81 9.25 -6.14
CA LEU A 512 18.38 9.41 -5.82
C LEU A 512 17.73 10.64 -6.48
N LEU A 513 18.50 11.71 -6.68
CA LEU A 513 18.05 12.93 -7.35
C LEU A 513 17.97 12.77 -8.88
N LEU A 514 18.92 12.03 -9.48
CA LEU A 514 18.95 11.76 -10.92
C LEU A 514 18.08 10.56 -11.34
N GLN A 515 17.64 9.73 -10.40
CA GLN A 515 16.87 8.50 -10.66
C GLN A 515 15.68 8.66 -11.64
N PRO A 516 14.85 9.74 -11.59
CA PRO A 516 13.72 9.89 -12.51
C PRO A 516 14.09 9.91 -14.00
N VAL A 517 15.36 10.18 -14.33
CA VAL A 517 15.88 10.08 -15.71
C VAL A 517 15.80 8.64 -16.24
N LEU A 518 15.85 7.63 -15.36
CA LEU A 518 15.79 6.22 -15.72
C LEU A 518 14.38 5.60 -15.66
N HIS A 519 13.32 6.40 -15.51
CA HIS A 519 11.95 5.86 -15.46
C HIS A 519 11.35 5.53 -16.85
N SER A 520 12.02 5.87 -17.97
CA SER A 520 11.61 5.44 -19.31
C SER A 520 12.73 5.55 -20.36
N SER A 521 12.63 4.75 -21.43
CA SER A 521 13.55 4.80 -22.59
C SER A 521 13.50 6.16 -23.36
N SER A 522 12.37 6.88 -23.30
CA SER A 522 12.23 8.23 -23.87
C SER A 522 12.89 9.32 -23.02
N SER A 523 12.91 9.14 -21.69
CA SER A 523 13.66 10.02 -20.77
C SER A 523 15.17 9.81 -20.93
N LEU A 524 15.61 8.55 -20.99
CA LEU A 524 17.01 8.14 -21.18
C LEU A 524 17.62 8.73 -22.45
N THR A 525 16.93 8.62 -23.59
CA THR A 525 17.41 9.14 -24.89
C THR A 525 17.47 10.67 -24.93
N THR A 526 16.62 11.35 -24.15
CA THR A 526 16.58 12.82 -24.04
C THR A 526 17.68 13.37 -23.11
N ASN A 527 18.08 12.61 -22.08
CA ASN A 527 18.93 13.07 -20.97
C ASN A 527 20.34 12.43 -20.98
N ARG A 528 20.90 12.08 -22.15
CA ARG A 528 22.15 11.30 -22.29
C ARG A 528 23.33 11.75 -21.40
N LEU A 529 23.54 13.06 -21.20
CA LEU A 529 24.59 13.57 -20.31
C LEU A 529 24.37 13.17 -18.85
N ARG A 530 23.13 13.29 -18.34
CA ARG A 530 22.76 12.90 -16.97
C ARG A 530 22.84 11.39 -16.76
N VAL A 531 22.46 10.61 -17.77
CA VAL A 531 22.62 9.14 -17.77
C VAL A 531 24.11 8.77 -17.64
N ARG A 532 25.00 9.44 -18.39
CA ARG A 532 26.46 9.22 -18.30
C ARG A 532 27.01 9.58 -16.91
N SER A 533 26.59 10.70 -16.31
CA SER A 533 26.97 11.06 -14.94
C SER A 533 26.47 10.05 -13.92
N LEU A 534 25.22 9.59 -14.05
CA LEU A 534 24.58 8.61 -13.15
C LEU A 534 25.29 7.24 -13.21
N ILE A 535 25.69 6.79 -14.40
CA ILE A 535 26.55 5.61 -14.57
C ILE A 535 27.91 5.83 -13.90
N SER A 536 28.53 7.00 -14.07
CA SER A 536 29.83 7.30 -13.46
C SER A 536 29.78 7.24 -11.92
N LEU A 537 28.71 7.75 -11.30
CA LEU A 537 28.47 7.68 -9.85
C LEU A 537 28.28 6.23 -9.37
N ALA A 538 27.57 5.40 -10.14
CA ALA A 538 27.40 3.98 -9.82
C ALA A 538 28.71 3.19 -9.96
N LYS A 539 29.50 3.45 -11.01
CA LYS A 539 30.83 2.86 -11.21
C LYS A 539 31.78 3.20 -10.05
N ASP A 540 31.95 4.48 -9.75
CA ASP A 540 32.80 5.00 -8.67
C ASP A 540 32.42 4.38 -7.31
N THR A 541 31.12 4.32 -7.01
CA THR A 541 30.58 3.68 -5.80
C THR A 541 30.97 2.20 -5.71
N ILE A 542 30.82 1.43 -6.79
CA ILE A 542 31.16 -0.01 -6.80
C ILE A 542 32.68 -0.23 -6.71
N GLN A 543 33.47 0.55 -7.46
CA GLN A 543 34.93 0.45 -7.46
C GLN A 543 35.48 0.69 -6.05
N LYS A 544 35.07 1.76 -5.36
CA LYS A 544 35.55 2.07 -3.99
C LYS A 544 35.12 1.03 -2.96
N LEU A 545 33.91 0.47 -3.08
CA LEU A 545 33.46 -0.63 -2.21
C LEU A 545 34.23 -1.93 -2.48
N SER A 546 34.59 -2.21 -3.73
CA SER A 546 35.44 -3.34 -4.11
C SER A 546 36.87 -3.17 -3.57
N THR A 547 37.49 -2.01 -3.76
CA THR A 547 38.80 -1.66 -3.18
C THR A 547 38.77 -1.80 -1.66
N LEU A 548 37.80 -1.20 -0.96
CA LEU A 548 37.65 -1.29 0.50
C LEU A 548 37.62 -2.75 1.00
N ASN A 549 36.88 -3.64 0.34
CA ASN A 549 36.80 -5.04 0.73
C ASN A 549 38.05 -5.87 0.36
N ARG A 550 38.90 -5.37 -0.54
CA ARG A 550 40.18 -6.00 -0.92
C ARG A 550 41.35 -5.51 -0.06
N SER A 551 41.32 -4.28 0.43
CA SER A 551 42.36 -3.70 1.31
C SER A 551 42.04 -3.77 2.80
N THR A 552 40.78 -3.98 3.20
CA THR A 552 40.36 -3.89 4.62
C THR A 552 39.33 -4.95 5.05
N ASP A 553 39.17 -5.06 6.37
CA ASP A 553 38.09 -5.79 7.05
C ASP A 553 36.79 -4.98 7.15
N ILE A 554 36.81 -3.67 6.90
CA ILE A 554 35.74 -2.71 7.23
C ILE A 554 34.42 -3.03 6.53
N TYR A 555 34.47 -3.46 5.26
CA TYR A 555 33.26 -3.93 4.58
C TYR A 555 32.72 -5.20 5.27
N GLN A 556 33.61 -6.11 5.69
CA GLN A 556 33.26 -7.43 6.24
C GLN A 556 32.65 -7.34 7.64
N THR A 557 33.09 -6.40 8.48
CA THR A 557 32.51 -6.13 9.80
C THR A 557 31.20 -5.31 9.68
N GLN A 558 31.19 -4.23 8.86
CA GLN A 558 30.04 -3.32 8.75
C GLN A 558 29.17 -3.54 7.51
N GLN A 559 28.89 -4.79 7.12
CA GLN A 559 28.17 -5.13 5.87
C GLN A 559 26.81 -4.42 5.72
N MET A 560 26.01 -4.32 6.78
CA MET A 560 24.74 -3.55 6.75
C MET A 560 24.96 -2.07 6.44
N CYS A 561 26.07 -1.49 6.88
CA CYS A 561 26.39 -0.09 6.62
C CYS A 561 26.77 0.17 5.16
N PHE A 562 27.40 -0.78 4.46
CA PHE A 562 27.86 -0.59 3.07
C PHE A 562 26.94 -1.18 2.00
N ASN A 563 26.22 -2.26 2.29
CA ASN A 563 25.36 -2.95 1.32
C ASN A 563 24.28 -2.04 0.69
N HIS A 564 23.77 -1.03 1.39
CA HIS A 564 22.76 -0.13 0.83
C HIS A 564 23.30 0.77 -0.32
N PHE A 565 24.57 1.20 -0.25
CA PHE A 565 25.24 1.90 -1.35
C PHE A 565 25.44 0.98 -2.56
N LEU A 566 25.91 -0.26 -2.31
CA LEU A 566 26.12 -1.28 -3.34
C LEU A 566 24.81 -1.61 -4.09
N VAL A 567 23.70 -1.77 -3.36
CA VAL A 567 22.37 -2.02 -3.93
C VAL A 567 21.87 -0.83 -4.76
N SER A 568 22.07 0.40 -4.28
CA SER A 568 21.68 1.60 -5.02
C SER A 568 22.43 1.73 -6.36
N ALA A 569 23.75 1.52 -6.35
CA ALA A 569 24.58 1.54 -7.55
C ALA A 569 24.29 0.37 -8.51
N LEU A 570 24.09 -0.86 -7.99
CA LEU A 570 23.65 -2.00 -8.79
C LEU A 570 22.29 -1.75 -9.44
N GLY A 571 21.36 -1.13 -8.72
CA GLY A 571 20.05 -0.75 -9.25
C GLY A 571 20.16 0.16 -10.48
N VAL A 572 21.06 1.14 -10.46
CA VAL A 572 21.37 1.99 -11.63
C VAL A 572 21.89 1.15 -12.79
N ILE A 573 22.89 0.28 -12.56
CA ILE A 573 23.48 -0.59 -13.60
C ILE A 573 22.41 -1.49 -14.23
N PHE A 574 21.59 -2.17 -13.42
CA PHE A 574 20.53 -3.04 -13.92
C PHE A 574 19.46 -2.28 -14.69
N LEU A 575 19.03 -1.11 -14.20
CA LEU A 575 17.96 -0.34 -14.85
C LEU A 575 18.41 0.24 -16.19
N VAL A 576 19.63 0.79 -16.27
CA VAL A 576 20.21 1.27 -17.53
C VAL A 576 20.34 0.13 -18.56
N VAL A 577 20.84 -1.04 -18.15
CA VAL A 577 21.01 -2.19 -19.06
C VAL A 577 19.66 -2.82 -19.43
N ALA A 578 18.66 -2.82 -18.55
CA ALA A 578 17.30 -3.23 -18.89
C ALA A 578 16.64 -2.30 -19.93
N LEU A 579 16.92 -0.99 -19.89
CA LEU A 579 16.34 -0.02 -20.83
C LEU A 579 17.02 0.01 -22.21
N ALA A 580 18.34 -0.27 -22.26
CA ALA A 580 19.11 -0.28 -23.51
C ALA A 580 20.33 -1.24 -23.43
N PRO A 581 20.13 -2.57 -23.56
CA PRO A 581 21.19 -3.57 -23.33
C PRO A 581 22.42 -3.42 -24.23
N SER A 582 22.22 -3.03 -25.50
CA SER A 582 23.29 -2.92 -26.49
C SER A 582 24.13 -1.65 -26.38
N GLU A 583 23.56 -0.53 -25.90
CA GLU A 583 24.25 0.75 -25.75
C GLU A 583 25.10 0.78 -24.46
N TYR A 584 24.61 0.16 -23.37
CA TYR A 584 25.24 0.27 -22.04
C TYR A 584 25.78 -1.05 -21.47
N GLY A 585 25.30 -2.21 -21.92
CA GLY A 585 25.76 -3.52 -21.44
C GLY A 585 27.28 -3.77 -21.56
N PRO A 586 27.97 -3.28 -22.61
CA PRO A 586 29.43 -3.28 -22.66
C PRO A 586 30.09 -2.28 -21.70
N VAL A 587 29.45 -1.13 -21.46
CA VAL A 587 30.03 0.02 -20.72
C VAL A 587 30.13 -0.22 -19.22
N VAL A 588 29.20 -0.98 -18.63
CA VAL A 588 29.11 -1.22 -17.17
C VAL A 588 29.40 -2.68 -16.76
N ARG A 589 29.97 -3.46 -17.69
CA ARG A 589 30.23 -4.90 -17.51
C ARG A 589 31.16 -5.18 -16.34
N ASP A 590 32.27 -4.45 -16.25
CA ASP A 590 33.34 -4.79 -15.31
C ASP A 590 32.92 -4.47 -13.87
N GLU A 591 32.21 -3.36 -13.63
CA GLU A 591 31.65 -3.05 -12.32
C GLU A 591 30.49 -3.98 -11.95
N PHE A 592 29.71 -4.46 -12.93
CA PHE A 592 28.73 -5.52 -12.65
C PHE A 592 29.40 -6.80 -12.15
N HIS A 593 30.53 -7.21 -12.75
CA HIS A 593 31.32 -8.35 -12.27
C HIS A 593 31.95 -8.08 -10.88
N LEU A 594 32.59 -6.93 -10.67
CA LEU A 594 33.19 -6.55 -9.38
C LEU A 594 32.14 -6.55 -8.24
N ALA A 595 30.94 -6.05 -8.51
CA ALA A 595 29.83 -6.06 -7.56
C ALA A 595 29.30 -7.48 -7.30
N LEU A 596 29.20 -8.34 -8.32
CA LEU A 596 28.81 -9.74 -8.13
C LEU A 596 29.84 -10.51 -7.28
N ASP A 597 31.14 -10.38 -7.56
CA ASP A 597 32.16 -11.11 -6.81
C ASP A 597 32.31 -10.59 -5.37
N LEU A 598 32.09 -9.29 -5.13
CA LEU A 598 31.96 -8.69 -3.80
C LEU A 598 30.81 -9.34 -3.01
N ILE A 599 29.60 -9.41 -3.56
CA ILE A 599 28.47 -10.07 -2.89
C ILE A 599 28.75 -11.57 -2.72
N ARG A 600 29.33 -12.23 -3.72
CA ARG A 600 29.63 -13.68 -3.70
C ARG A 600 30.53 -14.04 -2.53
N GLY A 601 31.67 -13.35 -2.38
CA GLY A 601 32.63 -13.61 -1.30
C GLY A 601 32.04 -13.44 0.10
N LEU A 602 31.15 -12.45 0.27
CA LEU A 602 30.51 -12.15 1.54
C LEU A 602 29.30 -13.05 1.84
N SER A 603 28.58 -13.51 0.80
CA SER A 603 27.37 -14.32 0.93
C SER A 603 27.57 -15.66 1.65
N ALA A 604 28.79 -16.21 1.61
CA ALA A 604 29.15 -17.45 2.29
C ALA A 604 29.33 -17.28 3.81
N ARG A 605 29.57 -16.05 4.29
CA ARG A 605 29.85 -15.74 5.71
C ARG A 605 28.72 -14.99 6.42
N SER A 606 27.83 -14.32 5.68
CA SER A 606 26.82 -13.42 6.24
C SER A 606 25.40 -13.69 5.73
N TYR A 607 24.45 -13.77 6.66
CA TYR A 607 23.01 -13.88 6.37
C TYR A 607 22.50 -12.70 5.53
N VAL A 608 22.97 -11.49 5.81
CA VAL A 608 22.62 -10.26 5.08
C VAL A 608 23.08 -10.37 3.62
N SER A 609 24.35 -10.73 3.40
CA SER A 609 24.91 -10.83 2.07
C SER A 609 24.37 -12.05 1.29
N CYS A 610 23.91 -13.09 1.98
CA CYS A 610 23.11 -14.17 1.39
C CYS A 610 21.70 -13.69 0.94
N ARG A 611 21.01 -12.87 1.74
CA ARG A 611 19.73 -12.22 1.36
C ARG A 611 19.91 -11.31 0.14
N LEU A 612 21.02 -10.57 0.08
CA LEU A 612 21.38 -9.75 -1.09
C LEU A 612 21.70 -10.59 -2.33
N TRP A 613 22.46 -11.69 -2.19
CA TRP A 613 22.73 -12.62 -3.28
C TRP A 613 21.44 -13.22 -3.87
N LYS A 614 20.47 -13.58 -3.02
CA LYS A 614 19.13 -14.02 -3.44
C LYS A 614 18.37 -12.93 -4.21
N LEU A 615 18.35 -11.69 -3.70
CA LEU A 615 17.68 -10.54 -4.35
C LEU A 615 18.19 -10.29 -5.79
N VAL A 616 19.51 -10.41 -5.98
CA VAL A 616 20.21 -10.14 -7.25
C VAL A 616 20.24 -11.37 -8.19
N GLY A 617 19.91 -12.57 -7.68
CA GLY A 617 20.03 -13.85 -8.39
C GLY A 617 19.29 -13.89 -9.74
N ASP A 618 18.03 -13.44 -9.77
CA ASP A 618 17.21 -13.37 -11.00
C ASP A 618 17.84 -12.44 -12.05
N LEU A 619 18.36 -11.27 -11.63
CA LEU A 619 18.92 -10.28 -12.56
C LEU A 619 20.25 -10.75 -13.16
N ARG A 620 21.04 -11.51 -12.41
CA ARG A 620 22.23 -12.23 -12.92
C ARG A 620 21.84 -13.30 -13.97
N LEU A 621 20.68 -13.94 -13.83
CA LEU A 621 20.16 -14.89 -14.82
C LEU A 621 19.64 -14.16 -16.08
N ALA A 622 18.96 -13.02 -15.94
CA ALA A 622 18.57 -12.18 -17.07
C ALA A 622 19.79 -11.65 -17.84
N TRP A 623 20.85 -11.21 -17.15
CA TRP A 623 22.12 -10.78 -17.76
C TRP A 623 22.82 -11.87 -18.58
N ARG A 624 22.66 -13.14 -18.18
CA ARG A 624 23.09 -14.30 -18.98
C ARG A 624 22.26 -14.48 -20.24
N LYS A 625 20.92 -14.38 -20.13
CA LYS A 625 20.01 -14.47 -21.29
C LYS A 625 20.23 -13.34 -22.31
N LEU A 626 20.72 -12.17 -21.88
CA LEU A 626 21.14 -11.06 -22.74
C LEU A 626 22.48 -11.28 -23.48
N GLY A 627 23.18 -12.40 -23.29
CA GLY A 627 24.45 -12.71 -23.97
C GLY A 627 25.68 -11.91 -23.50
N LEU A 628 25.52 -11.04 -22.51
CA LEU A 628 26.54 -10.09 -22.05
C LEU A 628 27.64 -10.71 -21.15
N MET A 629 27.76 -12.04 -21.11
CA MET A 629 28.68 -12.79 -20.23
C MET A 629 29.93 -13.35 -20.93
N ALA A 630 30.05 -13.21 -22.25
CA ALA A 630 31.28 -13.60 -22.95
C ALA A 630 32.42 -12.64 -22.54
N PRO A 631 33.57 -13.14 -22.00
CA PRO A 631 34.75 -12.30 -21.79
C PRO A 631 35.19 -11.66 -23.11
N GLN A 632 35.78 -10.47 -23.06
CA GLN A 632 36.51 -9.98 -24.23
C GLN A 632 37.75 -10.87 -24.42
N SER A 633 37.88 -11.46 -25.61
CA SER A 633 39.13 -12.10 -26.04
C SER A 633 40.16 -11.01 -26.32
N SER A 634 40.95 -10.65 -25.31
CA SER A 634 42.10 -9.74 -25.45
C SER A 634 42.99 -10.24 -26.60
N GLN A 635 43.21 -9.40 -27.61
CA GLN A 635 44.05 -9.78 -28.75
C GLN A 635 45.52 -9.86 -28.32
N ALA A 636 46.21 -10.85 -28.88
CA ALA A 636 47.50 -11.37 -28.42
C ALA A 636 48.66 -10.36 -28.43
N HIS A 637 49.55 -10.48 -27.44
CA HIS A 637 50.99 -10.18 -27.53
C HIS A 637 51.77 -11.05 -26.52
N GLY A 638 52.94 -11.58 -26.91
CA GLY A 638 54.04 -11.95 -26.00
C GLY A 638 54.02 -13.31 -25.28
N ASP A 639 54.72 -14.28 -25.88
CA ASP A 639 55.68 -15.21 -25.26
C ASP A 639 55.34 -16.17 -24.07
N ARG A 640 55.40 -17.47 -24.45
CA ARG A 640 56.13 -18.61 -23.82
C ARG A 640 55.75 -19.21 -22.46
N GLU A 641 55.59 -20.56 -22.52
CA GLU A 641 56.02 -21.59 -21.54
C GLU A 641 55.28 -21.66 -20.18
N THR A 642 54.96 -22.82 -19.58
CA THR A 642 55.07 -24.26 -19.94
C THR A 642 53.87 -25.06 -19.37
N VAL A 643 53.72 -26.34 -19.74
CA VAL A 643 52.64 -27.24 -19.26
C VAL A 643 53.19 -28.52 -18.62
N PRO A 644 52.71 -28.89 -17.42
CA PRO A 644 52.27 -30.28 -17.18
C PRO A 644 51.04 -30.39 -16.23
N GLN A 645 50.25 -31.47 -16.16
CA GLN A 645 49.81 -32.52 -17.11
C GLN A 645 48.77 -33.43 -16.38
N ARG A 646 48.03 -34.31 -17.10
CA ARG A 646 47.10 -35.37 -16.58
C ARG A 646 45.79 -34.85 -15.94
N GLY A 647 44.67 -35.59 -15.92
CA GLY A 647 44.34 -36.88 -16.55
C GLY A 647 42.81 -37.18 -16.46
N PRO A 648 42.22 -38.09 -17.27
CA PRO A 648 40.84 -37.88 -17.75
C PRO A 648 39.86 -39.10 -17.70
N VAL A 649 38.60 -38.84 -18.12
CA VAL A 649 37.52 -39.77 -18.58
C VAL A 649 36.65 -40.48 -17.51
N ALA A 650 35.32 -40.31 -17.60
CA ALA A 650 34.30 -41.40 -17.70
C ALA A 650 32.83 -40.90 -17.79
N THR A 651 32.22 -41.03 -18.97
CA THR A 651 30.79 -41.40 -19.18
C THR A 651 30.77 -42.90 -19.57
N PRO A 652 29.66 -43.70 -19.57
CA PRO A 652 28.25 -43.38 -19.96
C PRO A 652 27.24 -44.18 -19.07
N PRO A 653 26.12 -44.81 -19.52
CA PRO A 653 25.21 -44.64 -20.67
C PRO A 653 23.72 -44.50 -20.24
N ALA A 654 22.76 -44.69 -21.16
CA ALA A 654 21.32 -44.70 -20.89
C ALA A 654 20.55 -45.82 -21.65
N SER A 655 19.61 -46.49 -20.95
CA SER A 655 18.48 -47.33 -21.41
C SER A 655 17.84 -47.96 -20.14
N SER A 656 16.64 -48.56 -20.09
CA SER A 656 15.62 -48.89 -21.10
C SER A 656 14.19 -48.73 -20.51
N SER A 657 13.14 -49.04 -21.28
CA SER A 657 11.73 -48.77 -20.98
C SER A 657 10.89 -50.00 -20.59
N VAL A 658 9.96 -49.87 -19.63
CA VAL A 658 8.76 -50.72 -19.45
C VAL A 658 7.57 -49.87 -18.97
N ASN A 659 6.36 -50.13 -19.47
CA ASN A 659 5.10 -49.57 -18.97
C ASN A 659 4.34 -50.62 -18.14
N VAL A 660 3.66 -50.23 -17.06
CA VAL A 660 2.51 -50.92 -16.44
C VAL A 660 1.50 -49.86 -15.96
N ASP A 661 0.23 -50.28 -15.86
CA ASP A 661 -1.01 -49.49 -15.85
C ASP A 661 -1.31 -48.51 -14.70
N LEU A 662 -2.39 -47.74 -14.92
CA LEU A 662 -3.06 -46.87 -13.97
C LEU A 662 -3.77 -47.66 -12.86
N SER A 663 -3.78 -47.09 -11.65
CA SER A 663 -4.96 -47.12 -10.78
C SER A 663 -5.02 -45.81 -9.99
N SER A 664 -6.20 -45.45 -9.49
CA SER A 664 -6.52 -44.10 -9.02
C SER A 664 -6.62 -44.00 -7.50
N GLU A 665 -5.98 -42.99 -6.91
CA GLU A 665 -6.42 -42.41 -5.63
C GLU A 665 -6.01 -40.93 -5.54
N GLN A 666 -6.99 -40.04 -5.33
CA GLN A 666 -6.78 -38.61 -5.10
C GLN A 666 -7.00 -38.28 -3.62
N GLU A 667 -5.98 -38.44 -2.78
CA GLU A 667 -6.04 -37.90 -1.43
C GLU A 667 -5.89 -36.38 -1.43
N SER A 668 -6.98 -35.67 -1.15
CA SER A 668 -7.00 -34.22 -1.00
C SER A 668 -6.39 -33.80 0.35
N THR A 669 -5.20 -33.21 0.33
CA THR A 669 -4.58 -32.61 1.52
C THR A 669 -5.31 -31.32 1.93
N LYS A 670 -5.97 -31.36 3.10
CA LYS A 670 -6.67 -30.21 3.69
C LYS A 670 -5.68 -29.11 4.11
N PRO A 671 -5.99 -27.82 3.94
CA PRO A 671 -5.19 -26.72 4.48
C PRO A 671 -5.64 -26.33 5.90
N ASP A 672 -4.75 -26.46 6.88
CA ASP A 672 -5.02 -26.10 8.29
C ASP A 672 -5.07 -24.58 8.52
N ALA A 673 -6.26 -23.98 8.48
CA ALA A 673 -6.52 -22.61 8.94
C ALA A 673 -8.00 -22.38 9.32
N GLN A 674 -8.35 -22.54 10.60
CA GLN A 674 -9.71 -22.40 11.15
C GLN A 674 -10.06 -20.95 11.60
N PRO A 675 -11.09 -20.29 10.99
CA PRO A 675 -11.68 -19.05 11.50
C PRO A 675 -12.95 -19.22 12.39
N TYR A 676 -12.80 -18.95 13.69
CA TYR A 676 -13.71 -19.14 14.83
C TYR A 676 -15.15 -18.51 14.83
N LEU A 677 -15.80 -18.32 13.69
CA LEU A 677 -17.26 -18.11 13.60
C LEU A 677 -17.84 -19.12 12.62
N TRP A 678 -18.96 -19.76 12.97
CA TRP A 678 -19.48 -20.95 12.27
C TRP A 678 -19.68 -20.71 10.77
N GLN A 679 -20.30 -19.57 10.41
CA GLN A 679 -20.54 -19.22 9.01
C GLN A 679 -19.28 -18.88 8.21
N ALA A 680 -18.15 -18.62 8.88
CA ALA A 680 -16.85 -18.38 8.25
C ALA A 680 -16.02 -19.67 8.09
N GLU A 681 -16.36 -20.74 8.82
CA GLU A 681 -15.57 -21.96 8.94
C GLU A 681 -16.12 -23.10 8.06
N GLU A 682 -17.42 -23.41 8.12
CA GLU A 682 -18.09 -24.30 7.15
C GLU A 682 -19.31 -23.59 6.50
N PRO A 683 -19.28 -23.32 5.18
CA PRO A 683 -20.04 -22.19 4.65
C PRO A 683 -21.40 -22.59 4.04
N ILE A 684 -22.45 -22.60 4.88
CA ILE A 684 -23.85 -22.68 4.46
C ILE A 684 -24.15 -21.68 3.32
N VAL A 685 -23.56 -20.47 3.38
CA VAL A 685 -23.82 -19.35 2.45
C VAL A 685 -22.72 -19.15 1.38
N ALA A 686 -21.52 -19.75 1.49
CA ALA A 686 -20.34 -19.36 0.68
C ALA A 686 -19.46 -20.46 0.04
N ASN A 687 -19.88 -21.74 0.03
CA ASN A 687 -19.09 -22.88 -0.46
C ASN A 687 -18.84 -22.93 -1.98
N THR A 688 -19.58 -22.15 -2.74
CA THR A 688 -19.83 -22.33 -4.18
C THR A 688 -19.39 -21.12 -5.00
N ALA A 689 -19.90 -19.92 -4.66
CA ALA A 689 -19.44 -18.64 -5.22
C ALA A 689 -18.27 -18.00 -4.44
N GLY A 690 -17.77 -18.67 -3.40
CA GLY A 690 -16.73 -18.16 -2.49
C GLY A 690 -17.26 -17.21 -1.41
N THR A 691 -16.37 -16.84 -0.47
CA THR A 691 -16.64 -15.82 0.57
C THR A 691 -16.34 -14.40 0.05
N THR A 692 -16.98 -13.37 0.62
CA THR A 692 -16.67 -11.97 0.26
C THR A 692 -15.33 -11.54 0.88
N ILE A 693 -14.72 -10.46 0.38
CA ILE A 693 -13.50 -9.87 0.96
C ILE A 693 -13.74 -9.42 2.41
N GLY A 694 -14.98 -9.04 2.74
CA GLY A 694 -15.39 -8.72 4.10
C GLY A 694 -15.38 -9.94 5.02
N THR A 695 -16.00 -11.05 4.60
CA THR A 695 -16.19 -12.25 5.44
C THR A 695 -15.06 -13.29 5.35
N SER A 696 -14.17 -13.21 4.36
CA SER A 696 -13.04 -14.15 4.24
C SER A 696 -12.05 -14.07 5.41
N PRO A 697 -11.46 -15.20 5.85
CA PRO A 697 -10.31 -15.23 6.76
C PRO A 697 -9.07 -14.56 6.15
N TYR A 698 -8.07 -14.28 6.98
CA TYR A 698 -6.82 -13.64 6.54
C TYR A 698 -5.90 -14.67 5.84
N SER A 699 -5.74 -14.53 4.53
CA SER A 699 -4.93 -15.42 3.67
C SER A 699 -4.31 -14.67 2.50
N GLU A 700 -3.38 -15.30 1.76
CA GLU A 700 -2.84 -14.72 0.52
C GLU A 700 -3.94 -14.46 -0.52
N SER A 701 -4.96 -15.30 -0.57
CA SER A 701 -6.16 -15.10 -1.41
C SER A 701 -6.89 -13.80 -1.07
N LEU A 702 -7.11 -13.53 0.23
CA LEU A 702 -7.68 -12.26 0.66
C LEU A 702 -6.81 -11.07 0.22
N LYS A 703 -5.47 -11.19 0.34
CA LYS A 703 -4.55 -10.11 -0.07
C LYS A 703 -4.69 -9.82 -1.57
N ARG A 704 -4.72 -10.86 -2.42
CA ARG A 704 -4.90 -10.72 -3.88
C ARG A 704 -6.24 -10.08 -4.22
N ARG A 705 -7.34 -10.62 -3.71
CA ARG A 705 -8.69 -10.07 -3.94
C ARG A 705 -8.84 -8.62 -3.48
N ARG A 706 -8.32 -8.30 -2.29
CA ARG A 706 -8.32 -6.93 -1.76
C ARG A 706 -7.44 -5.98 -2.57
N LYS A 707 -6.33 -6.46 -3.15
CA LYS A 707 -5.53 -5.69 -4.12
C LYS A 707 -6.32 -5.45 -5.41
N GLY A 708 -6.96 -6.48 -5.97
CA GLY A 708 -7.81 -6.39 -7.17
C GLY A 708 -8.96 -5.38 -7.01
N ALA A 709 -9.69 -5.47 -5.90
CA ALA A 709 -10.70 -4.48 -5.54
C ALA A 709 -10.13 -3.07 -5.36
N ALA A 710 -8.93 -2.92 -4.78
CA ALA A 710 -8.27 -1.61 -4.64
C ALA A 710 -7.78 -1.03 -5.97
N SER A 711 -7.46 -1.85 -6.98
CA SER A 711 -7.22 -1.36 -8.35
C SER A 711 -8.50 -0.92 -9.06
N ALA A 712 -9.64 -1.55 -8.79
CA ALA A 712 -10.94 -1.11 -9.29
C ALA A 712 -11.47 0.16 -8.58
N LEU A 713 -11.15 0.34 -7.29
CA LEU A 713 -11.73 1.38 -6.42
C LEU A 713 -10.77 2.53 -6.12
N ASN A 714 -9.68 2.68 -6.89
CA ASN A 714 -8.79 3.85 -6.80
C ASN A 714 -9.35 5.06 -7.57
N ARG A 715 -8.75 6.23 -7.35
CA ARG A 715 -9.20 7.50 -7.94
C ARG A 715 -9.26 7.48 -9.49
N PRO A 716 -8.20 7.11 -10.24
CA PRO A 716 -8.28 6.95 -11.71
C PRO A 716 -9.41 6.03 -12.17
N SER A 717 -9.66 4.92 -11.50
CA SER A 717 -10.74 3.99 -11.86
C SER A 717 -12.13 4.61 -11.61
N ILE A 718 -12.32 5.29 -10.48
CA ILE A 718 -13.55 6.04 -10.15
C ILE A 718 -13.82 7.17 -11.16
N GLU A 719 -12.77 7.84 -11.67
CA GLU A 719 -12.89 8.84 -12.74
C GLU A 719 -13.45 8.23 -14.04
N THR A 720 -13.26 6.93 -14.30
CA THR A 720 -13.92 6.24 -15.44
C THR A 720 -15.37 5.83 -15.15
N TYR A 721 -15.79 5.79 -13.89
CA TYR A 721 -17.16 5.42 -13.47
C TYR A 721 -18.14 6.59 -13.44
N LEU A 722 -17.65 7.84 -13.58
CA LEU A 722 -18.47 9.05 -13.62
C LEU A 722 -19.64 9.01 -14.64
N PRO A 723 -19.54 8.42 -15.85
CA PRO A 723 -20.67 8.31 -16.77
C PRO A 723 -21.80 7.40 -16.25
N HIS A 724 -21.47 6.33 -15.52
CA HIS A 724 -22.46 5.44 -14.92
C HIS A 724 -23.14 6.11 -13.71
N LEU A 725 -22.35 6.80 -12.88
CA LEU A 725 -22.85 7.65 -11.80
C LEU A 725 -23.77 8.77 -12.31
N ASP A 726 -23.47 9.39 -13.46
CA ASP A 726 -24.36 10.39 -14.08
C ASP A 726 -25.71 9.78 -14.45
N ILE A 727 -25.70 8.66 -15.17
CA ILE A 727 -26.91 8.00 -15.65
C ILE A 727 -27.79 7.53 -14.48
N GLU A 728 -27.22 6.89 -13.47
CA GLU A 728 -28.01 6.36 -12.35
C GLU A 728 -28.57 7.45 -11.45
N THR A 729 -27.77 8.47 -11.09
CA THR A 729 -28.28 9.58 -10.28
C THR A 729 -29.29 10.43 -11.06
N ARG A 730 -29.16 10.56 -12.39
CA ARG A 730 -30.20 11.19 -13.23
C ARG A 730 -31.50 10.38 -13.22
N ASP A 731 -31.42 9.07 -13.38
CA ASP A 731 -32.62 8.23 -13.41
C ASP A 731 -33.30 8.13 -12.04
N PHE A 732 -32.54 8.17 -10.93
CA PHE A 732 -33.11 8.36 -9.58
C PHE A 732 -34.01 9.59 -9.48
N LEU A 733 -33.56 10.75 -9.99
CA LEU A 733 -34.40 11.97 -10.01
C LEU A 733 -35.64 11.82 -10.92
N LYS A 734 -35.55 11.03 -12.00
CA LYS A 734 -36.72 10.72 -12.85
C LYS A 734 -37.72 9.83 -12.11
N ASP A 735 -37.25 8.81 -11.40
CA ASP A 735 -38.09 7.92 -10.60
C ASP A 735 -38.86 8.74 -9.55
N VAL A 736 -38.15 9.59 -8.81
CA VAL A 736 -38.72 10.51 -7.81
C VAL A 736 -39.76 11.45 -8.45
N LEU A 737 -39.50 12.01 -9.64
CA LEU A 737 -40.49 12.79 -10.39
C LEU A 737 -41.71 11.97 -10.83
N HIS A 738 -41.50 10.73 -11.27
CA HIS A 738 -42.52 9.87 -11.86
C HIS A 738 -43.48 9.33 -10.80
N TYR A 739 -42.94 8.57 -9.84
CA TYR A 739 -43.74 7.96 -8.77
C TYR A 739 -44.31 9.02 -7.82
N GLY A 740 -43.53 10.08 -7.51
CA GLY A 740 -43.98 11.23 -6.72
C GLY A 740 -44.88 12.22 -7.47
N LYS A 741 -45.16 11.98 -8.76
CA LYS A 741 -46.00 12.81 -9.65
C LYS A 741 -45.65 14.31 -9.60
N SER A 742 -44.35 14.61 -9.62
CA SER A 742 -43.77 15.96 -9.44
C SER A 742 -44.15 16.63 -8.12
N GLY A 743 -44.03 15.90 -7.00
CA GLY A 743 -44.28 16.40 -5.65
C GLY A 743 -45.75 16.42 -5.22
N LYS A 744 -46.62 15.67 -5.91
CA LYS A 744 -48.08 15.57 -5.63
C LYS A 744 -48.46 14.33 -4.84
N THR A 745 -47.52 13.42 -4.61
CA THR A 745 -47.73 12.17 -3.89
C THR A 745 -46.43 11.86 -3.13
N PRO A 746 -46.49 11.57 -1.82
CA PRO A 746 -45.31 11.14 -1.07
C PRO A 746 -44.93 9.72 -1.52
N VAL A 747 -43.63 9.41 -1.48
CA VAL A 747 -43.09 8.10 -1.89
C VAL A 747 -42.18 7.53 -0.82
N ASP A 748 -42.12 6.20 -0.74
CA ASP A 748 -41.04 5.51 -0.02
C ASP A 748 -39.74 5.71 -0.83
N PRO A 749 -38.71 6.35 -0.26
CA PRO A 749 -37.44 6.54 -0.95
C PRO A 749 -36.60 5.26 -1.05
N MET A 750 -36.80 4.26 -0.18
CA MET A 750 -35.91 3.08 -0.11
C MET A 750 -35.85 2.33 -1.45
N PRO A 751 -36.95 1.91 -2.11
CA PRO A 751 -36.88 1.21 -3.39
C PRO A 751 -36.19 2.02 -4.50
N LEU A 752 -36.32 3.34 -4.47
CA LEU A 752 -35.73 4.24 -5.49
C LEU A 752 -34.22 4.37 -5.32
N VAL A 753 -33.76 4.51 -4.07
CA VAL A 753 -32.33 4.54 -3.72
C VAL A 753 -31.69 3.15 -3.91
N GLN A 754 -32.41 2.07 -3.58
CA GLN A 754 -31.96 0.71 -3.87
C GLN A 754 -31.79 0.48 -5.38
N ARG A 755 -32.69 1.01 -6.24
CA ARG A 755 -32.52 0.95 -7.71
C ARG A 755 -31.23 1.63 -8.17
N LEU A 756 -31.01 2.86 -7.71
CA LEU A 756 -29.78 3.62 -7.98
C LEU A 756 -28.52 2.80 -7.67
N SER A 757 -28.40 2.29 -6.44
CA SER A 757 -27.14 1.68 -5.98
C SER A 757 -26.94 0.25 -6.46
N LEU A 758 -27.99 -0.59 -6.52
CA LEU A 758 -27.88 -1.94 -7.06
C LEU A 758 -27.66 -1.93 -8.59
N SER A 759 -28.29 -1.01 -9.32
CA SER A 759 -28.01 -0.87 -10.76
C SER A 759 -26.58 -0.40 -11.02
N LEU A 760 -26.06 0.56 -10.22
CA LEU A 760 -24.65 0.94 -10.28
C LEU A 760 -23.73 -0.24 -9.96
N ALA A 761 -23.98 -0.97 -8.86
CA ALA A 761 -23.16 -2.10 -8.43
C ALA A 761 -23.10 -3.22 -9.49
N VAL A 762 -24.23 -3.56 -10.14
CA VAL A 762 -24.25 -4.57 -11.19
C VAL A 762 -23.66 -4.04 -12.51
N THR A 763 -23.85 -2.76 -12.84
CA THR A 763 -23.23 -2.13 -14.02
C THR A 763 -21.71 -2.16 -13.92
N LEU A 764 -21.16 -1.72 -12.78
CA LEU A 764 -19.71 -1.65 -12.57
C LEU A 764 -19.04 -3.03 -12.57
N ASN A 765 -19.74 -4.11 -12.21
CA ASN A 765 -19.15 -5.45 -12.16
C ASN A 765 -19.39 -6.28 -13.42
N TRP A 766 -20.61 -6.29 -13.97
CA TRP A 766 -21.02 -7.18 -15.08
C TRP A 766 -21.43 -6.46 -16.39
N GLY A 767 -21.44 -5.12 -16.43
CA GLY A 767 -21.92 -4.38 -17.62
C GLY A 767 -23.40 -4.69 -17.92
N ILE A 768 -24.22 -4.71 -16.87
CA ILE A 768 -25.67 -4.97 -16.89
C ILE A 768 -26.35 -3.92 -15.99
N ARG A 769 -27.43 -3.31 -16.49
CA ARG A 769 -28.11 -2.18 -15.86
C ARG A 769 -29.59 -2.48 -15.58
N PHE A 770 -30.12 -2.04 -14.43
CA PHE A 770 -31.55 -2.11 -14.10
C PHE A 770 -32.25 -0.76 -14.33
N THR A 771 -33.20 -0.75 -15.27
CA THR A 771 -33.96 0.45 -15.65
C THR A 771 -35.21 0.71 -14.81
N SER A 772 -35.68 -0.26 -14.03
CA SER A 772 -36.75 -0.10 -13.03
C SER A 772 -36.52 -1.03 -11.83
N HIS A 773 -37.08 -0.68 -10.67
CA HIS A 773 -37.18 -1.56 -9.51
C HIS A 773 -38.28 -2.65 -9.67
N ASP A 774 -39.04 -2.59 -10.77
CA ASP A 774 -40.03 -3.60 -11.15
C ASP A 774 -39.43 -4.82 -11.85
N ASP A 775 -38.13 -4.80 -12.19
CA ASP A 775 -37.44 -5.93 -12.81
C ASP A 775 -37.45 -7.17 -11.88
N PRO A 776 -37.90 -8.36 -12.33
CA PRO A 776 -37.92 -9.56 -11.51
C PRO A 776 -36.55 -9.98 -10.97
N LEU A 777 -35.46 -9.75 -11.73
CA LEU A 777 -34.10 -10.05 -11.28
C LEU A 777 -33.60 -9.00 -10.28
N PHE A 778 -34.01 -7.74 -10.40
CA PHE A 778 -33.75 -6.72 -9.37
C PHE A 778 -34.36 -7.17 -8.04
N ARG A 779 -35.65 -7.50 -8.03
CA ARG A 779 -36.37 -7.93 -6.82
C ARG A 779 -35.80 -9.21 -6.20
N GLU A 780 -35.44 -10.20 -7.03
CA GLU A 780 -34.76 -11.43 -6.60
C GLU A 780 -33.44 -11.13 -5.86
N ILE A 781 -32.60 -10.23 -6.40
CA ILE A 781 -31.32 -9.88 -5.79
C ILE A 781 -31.52 -9.14 -4.46
N ILE A 782 -32.47 -8.19 -4.39
CA ILE A 782 -32.80 -7.47 -3.15
C ILE A 782 -33.24 -8.44 -2.05
N GLU A 783 -34.20 -9.33 -2.34
CA GLU A 783 -34.71 -10.30 -1.37
C GLU A 783 -33.60 -11.24 -0.87
N VAL A 784 -32.77 -11.74 -1.78
CA VAL A 784 -31.71 -12.71 -1.48
C VAL A 784 -30.56 -12.07 -0.70
N GLU A 785 -30.05 -10.90 -1.09
CA GLU A 785 -28.94 -10.26 -0.38
C GLU A 785 -29.36 -9.71 1.00
N VAL A 786 -30.59 -9.18 1.17
CA VAL A 786 -31.08 -8.74 2.50
C VAL A 786 -31.22 -9.91 3.47
N ASN A 787 -31.77 -11.05 3.04
CA ASN A 787 -31.81 -12.25 3.90
C ASN A 787 -30.42 -12.82 4.17
N ILE A 788 -29.50 -12.77 3.19
CA ILE A 788 -28.08 -13.12 3.39
C ILE A 788 -27.38 -12.17 4.37
N SER A 789 -27.73 -10.87 4.39
CA SER A 789 -27.20 -9.90 5.34
C SER A 789 -27.67 -10.20 6.77
N ARG A 790 -28.94 -10.59 6.95
CA ARG A 790 -29.48 -11.08 8.23
C ARG A 790 -28.74 -12.31 8.76
N PHE A 791 -28.46 -13.31 7.93
CA PHE A 791 -27.68 -14.47 8.40
C PHE A 791 -26.28 -14.08 8.88
N ARG A 792 -25.63 -13.10 8.24
CA ARG A 792 -24.32 -12.57 8.65
C ARG A 792 -24.38 -11.64 9.88
N SER A 793 -25.56 -11.45 10.48
CA SER A 793 -25.73 -10.57 11.64
C SER A 793 -25.09 -11.13 12.90
N VAL A 794 -24.35 -10.25 13.58
CA VAL A 794 -23.67 -10.53 14.84
C VAL A 794 -24.62 -10.61 16.05
N THR A 795 -25.90 -10.21 15.88
CA THR A 795 -26.93 -10.20 16.93
C THR A 795 -28.06 -11.23 16.72
N ASP A 796 -28.31 -11.69 15.49
CA ASP A 796 -29.40 -12.66 15.20
C ASP A 796 -28.92 -14.12 15.25
N ASN A 797 -27.73 -14.43 14.71
CA ASN A 797 -27.29 -15.82 14.58
C ASN A 797 -26.61 -16.38 15.85
N LEU A 798 -27.41 -16.84 16.81
CA LEU A 798 -26.91 -17.50 18.02
C LEU A 798 -26.07 -18.78 17.74
N GLN A 799 -26.15 -19.40 16.56
CA GLN A 799 -25.37 -20.60 16.21
C GLN A 799 -23.87 -20.34 16.05
N ASP A 800 -23.47 -19.10 15.76
CA ASP A 800 -22.06 -18.72 15.76
C ASP A 800 -21.47 -18.82 17.17
N TYR A 801 -22.25 -18.45 18.20
CA TYR A 801 -21.79 -18.36 19.59
C TYR A 801 -22.02 -19.63 20.43
N ILE A 802 -23.05 -20.43 20.14
CA ILE A 802 -23.39 -21.65 20.91
C ILE A 802 -23.21 -22.89 20.02
N PRO A 803 -22.08 -23.63 20.13
CA PRO A 803 -21.75 -24.74 19.23
C PRO A 803 -22.78 -25.88 19.20
N LEU A 804 -23.47 -26.15 20.31
CA LEU A 804 -24.46 -27.24 20.39
C LEU A 804 -25.63 -27.05 19.42
N MET A 805 -26.02 -25.81 19.10
CA MET A 805 -27.14 -25.57 18.18
C MET A 805 -26.80 -25.84 16.71
N ARG A 806 -25.51 -25.94 16.38
CA ARG A 806 -25.01 -26.32 15.05
C ARG A 806 -25.35 -27.78 14.71
N LEU A 807 -25.62 -28.60 15.73
CA LEU A 807 -25.99 -30.01 15.61
C LEU A 807 -27.49 -30.24 15.34
N ASN A 808 -28.31 -29.18 15.19
CA ASN A 808 -29.75 -29.30 14.98
C ASN A 808 -30.10 -29.46 13.47
N PRO A 809 -30.46 -30.66 12.98
CA PRO A 809 -30.78 -30.88 11.56
C PRO A 809 -32.12 -30.23 11.15
N PHE A 810 -32.97 -29.87 12.12
CA PHE A 810 -34.27 -29.24 11.88
C PHE A 810 -34.19 -27.70 11.87
N SER A 811 -33.01 -27.12 12.04
CA SER A 811 -32.76 -25.67 11.99
C SER A 811 -33.42 -25.02 10.77
N ALA A 812 -34.40 -24.13 11.01
CA ALA A 812 -35.10 -23.40 9.95
C ALA A 812 -34.17 -22.38 9.27
N GLY A 813 -33.40 -21.60 10.05
CA GLY A 813 -32.44 -20.63 9.53
C GLY A 813 -31.34 -21.27 8.69
N THR A 814 -30.86 -22.47 9.06
CA THR A 814 -29.90 -23.23 8.24
C THR A 814 -30.50 -23.60 6.88
N ARG A 815 -31.75 -24.09 6.85
CA ARG A 815 -32.46 -24.43 5.60
C ARG A 815 -32.67 -23.19 4.71
N GLN A 816 -33.14 -22.09 5.29
CA GLN A 816 -33.33 -20.82 4.58
C GLN A 816 -32.00 -20.25 4.04
N ALA A 817 -30.90 -20.39 4.80
CA ALA A 817 -29.57 -19.94 4.37
C ALA A 817 -28.99 -20.80 3.23
N VAL A 818 -29.28 -22.12 3.17
CA VAL A 818 -29.00 -22.95 1.98
C VAL A 818 -29.83 -22.49 0.79
N GLU A 819 -31.12 -22.18 0.98
CA GLU A 819 -32.03 -21.76 -0.07
C GLU A 819 -31.61 -20.41 -0.71
N MET A 820 -31.39 -19.37 0.12
CA MET A 820 -30.93 -18.06 -0.37
C MET A 820 -29.60 -18.16 -1.11
N ARG A 821 -28.69 -19.04 -0.65
CA ARG A 821 -27.43 -19.33 -1.34
C ARG A 821 -27.65 -19.99 -2.70
N GLY A 822 -28.56 -20.96 -2.80
CA GLY A 822 -28.94 -21.58 -4.08
C GLY A 822 -29.56 -20.57 -5.07
N ARG A 823 -30.43 -19.68 -4.58
CA ARG A 823 -31.00 -18.56 -5.36
C ARG A 823 -29.92 -17.60 -5.86
N ARG A 824 -29.01 -17.16 -4.98
CA ARG A 824 -27.88 -16.29 -5.32
C ARG A 824 -26.96 -16.91 -6.36
N ASP A 825 -26.52 -18.15 -6.13
CA ASP A 825 -25.54 -18.81 -6.99
C ASP A 825 -26.09 -19.05 -8.40
N LYS A 826 -27.42 -19.24 -8.54
CA LYS A 826 -28.13 -19.30 -9.82
C LYS A 826 -28.01 -17.99 -10.61
N TYR A 827 -28.26 -16.83 -9.99
CA TYR A 827 -28.12 -15.55 -10.71
C TYR A 827 -26.67 -15.14 -10.92
N LEU A 828 -25.76 -15.39 -9.98
CA LEU A 828 -24.32 -15.12 -10.16
C LEU A 828 -23.73 -15.97 -11.29
N SER A 829 -24.10 -17.25 -11.38
CA SER A 829 -23.66 -18.12 -12.48
C SER A 829 -24.11 -17.58 -13.84
N LYS A 830 -25.35 -17.08 -13.93
CA LYS A 830 -25.86 -16.44 -15.15
C LYS A 830 -25.13 -15.13 -15.48
N LEU A 831 -24.98 -14.21 -14.53
CA LEU A 831 -24.27 -12.94 -14.75
C LEU A 831 -22.83 -13.19 -15.22
N ASN A 832 -22.15 -14.19 -14.63
CA ASN A 832 -20.82 -14.62 -15.04
C ASN A 832 -20.80 -15.29 -16.44
N SER A 833 -21.79 -16.14 -16.79
CA SER A 833 -21.85 -16.76 -18.12
C SER A 833 -22.14 -15.75 -19.23
N ASP A 834 -23.11 -14.86 -18.99
CA ASP A 834 -23.55 -13.86 -19.94
C ASP A 834 -22.42 -12.86 -20.22
N LEU A 835 -21.62 -12.49 -19.20
CA LEU A 835 -20.41 -11.69 -19.40
C LEU A 835 -19.31 -12.46 -20.15
N LYS A 836 -19.02 -13.72 -19.79
CA LYS A 836 -18.04 -14.54 -20.50
C LYS A 836 -18.38 -14.71 -21.98
N GLU A 837 -19.66 -14.79 -22.32
CA GLU A 837 -20.11 -14.78 -23.71
C GLU A 837 -19.94 -13.41 -24.37
N LYS A 838 -20.38 -12.30 -23.75
CA LYS A 838 -20.17 -10.94 -24.28
C LYS A 838 -18.70 -10.64 -24.54
N VAL A 839 -17.80 -11.06 -23.65
CA VAL A 839 -16.34 -10.87 -23.79
C VAL A 839 -15.82 -11.67 -24.99
N ARG A 840 -16.16 -12.96 -25.09
CA ARG A 840 -15.81 -13.83 -26.24
C ARG A 840 -16.35 -13.29 -27.57
N ASN A 841 -17.53 -12.69 -27.57
CA ASN A 841 -18.19 -12.17 -28.77
C ASN A 841 -17.76 -10.73 -29.10
N GLY A 842 -16.93 -10.08 -28.27
CA GLY A 842 -16.48 -8.69 -28.46
C GLY A 842 -17.56 -7.63 -28.23
N THR A 843 -18.65 -7.97 -27.53
CA THR A 843 -19.84 -7.13 -27.32
C THR A 843 -20.05 -6.73 -25.85
N TYR A 844 -19.03 -6.85 -25.02
CA TYR A 844 -19.06 -6.47 -23.60
C TYR A 844 -18.95 -4.94 -23.41
N GLU A 845 -19.53 -4.44 -22.33
CA GLU A 845 -19.25 -3.09 -21.83
C GLU A 845 -18.09 -3.14 -20.82
N PRO A 846 -17.16 -2.16 -20.81
CA PRO A 846 -16.05 -2.12 -19.85
C PRO A 846 -16.56 -2.10 -18.40
N CYS A 847 -16.25 -3.17 -17.66
CA CYS A 847 -16.64 -3.37 -16.28
C CYS A 847 -15.50 -4.07 -15.53
N ILE A 848 -15.55 -4.07 -14.19
CA ILE A 848 -14.48 -4.59 -13.32
C ILE A 848 -14.16 -6.05 -13.65
N GLN A 849 -15.18 -6.88 -13.86
CA GLN A 849 -14.95 -8.29 -14.16
C GLN A 849 -14.36 -8.51 -15.56
N ALA A 850 -14.84 -7.79 -16.58
CA ALA A 850 -14.28 -7.87 -17.93
C ALA A 850 -12.83 -7.35 -17.98
N ASN A 851 -12.53 -6.25 -17.29
CA ASN A 851 -11.18 -5.69 -17.24
C ASN A 851 -10.17 -6.66 -16.59
N VAL A 852 -10.58 -7.40 -15.55
CA VAL A 852 -9.73 -8.44 -14.94
C VAL A 852 -9.63 -9.69 -15.83
N MET A 853 -10.69 -10.07 -16.53
CA MET A 853 -10.67 -11.20 -17.48
C MET A 853 -9.80 -10.95 -18.73
N LEU A 854 -9.46 -9.69 -19.02
CA LEU A 854 -8.69 -9.26 -20.19
C LEU A 854 -7.26 -8.80 -19.83
N ASP A 855 -6.91 -8.80 -18.55
CA ASP A 855 -5.58 -8.45 -18.05
C ASP A 855 -4.75 -9.74 -17.85
N GLU A 856 -3.84 -10.03 -18.78
CA GLU A 856 -2.95 -11.20 -18.69
C GLU A 856 -1.97 -11.13 -17.50
N GLU A 857 -1.79 -9.97 -16.85
CA GLU A 857 -1.02 -9.84 -15.60
C GLU A 857 -1.89 -10.07 -14.33
N ALA A 858 -3.22 -10.16 -14.46
CA ALA A 858 -4.14 -10.31 -13.33
C ALA A 858 -4.10 -11.74 -12.75
N LYS A 859 -3.27 -11.93 -11.72
CA LYS A 859 -3.14 -13.19 -10.96
C LYS A 859 -4.32 -13.42 -10.01
N LEU A 860 -5.53 -13.55 -10.55
CA LEU A 860 -6.77 -13.87 -9.85
C LEU A 860 -7.44 -15.05 -10.56
N ASP A 861 -7.92 -16.04 -9.81
CA ASP A 861 -8.75 -17.12 -10.37
C ASP A 861 -10.23 -16.74 -10.46
N ASP A 862 -11.05 -17.58 -11.12
CA ASP A 862 -12.49 -17.37 -11.32
C ASP A 862 -13.27 -17.18 -10.01
N VAL A 863 -12.86 -17.83 -8.92
CA VAL A 863 -13.49 -17.72 -7.60
C VAL A 863 -13.03 -16.43 -6.91
N GLU A 864 -11.75 -16.08 -7.04
CA GLU A 864 -11.22 -14.82 -6.54
C GLU A 864 -11.88 -13.61 -7.22
N LEU A 865 -12.13 -13.71 -8.51
CA LEU A 865 -12.83 -12.70 -9.30
C LEU A 865 -14.32 -12.62 -8.98
N THR A 866 -15.01 -13.75 -8.88
CA THR A 866 -16.43 -13.81 -8.45
C THR A 866 -16.60 -13.24 -7.04
N SER A 867 -15.65 -13.49 -6.14
CA SER A 867 -15.59 -12.94 -4.80
C SER A 867 -15.44 -11.41 -4.77
N ILE A 868 -14.67 -10.80 -5.68
CA ILE A 868 -14.59 -9.33 -5.82
C ILE A 868 -15.98 -8.78 -6.22
N SER A 869 -16.58 -9.35 -7.27
CA SER A 869 -17.86 -8.88 -7.81
C SER A 869 -19.00 -9.02 -6.80
N LEU A 870 -19.07 -10.16 -6.11
CA LEU A 870 -20.04 -10.40 -5.02
C LEU A 870 -19.77 -9.49 -3.80
N THR A 871 -18.51 -9.13 -3.51
CA THR A 871 -18.23 -8.15 -2.44
C THR A 871 -18.84 -6.78 -2.79
N MET A 872 -18.70 -6.33 -4.04
CA MET A 872 -19.25 -5.04 -4.46
C MET A 872 -20.78 -5.05 -4.56
N LEU A 873 -21.37 -6.14 -5.03
CA LEU A 873 -22.83 -6.34 -5.02
C LEU A 873 -23.39 -6.23 -3.59
N SER A 874 -22.83 -7.02 -2.67
CA SER A 874 -23.35 -7.19 -1.32
C SER A 874 -23.09 -5.96 -0.43
N ALA A 875 -21.86 -5.40 -0.48
CA ALA A 875 -21.50 -4.27 0.38
C ALA A 875 -21.85 -2.89 -0.20
N GLY A 876 -21.87 -2.74 -1.53
CA GLY A 876 -22.16 -1.47 -2.20
C GLY A 876 -23.62 -1.06 -2.02
N PHE A 877 -24.54 -1.92 -2.44
CA PHE A 877 -25.97 -1.59 -2.50
C PHE A 877 -26.57 -1.33 -1.11
N GLU A 878 -26.41 -2.25 -0.15
CA GLU A 878 -27.14 -2.18 1.12
C GLU A 878 -26.69 -0.97 1.95
N THR A 879 -25.37 -0.80 2.13
CA THR A 879 -24.83 0.24 3.02
C THR A 879 -25.08 1.66 2.50
N PHE A 880 -24.93 1.89 1.19
CA PHE A 880 -25.26 3.18 0.56
C PHE A 880 -26.76 3.48 0.68
N SER A 881 -27.60 2.49 0.36
CA SER A 881 -29.06 2.69 0.34
C SER A 881 -29.58 3.02 1.73
N THR A 882 -29.04 2.37 2.76
CA THR A 882 -29.41 2.63 4.15
C THR A 882 -28.97 4.02 4.63
N VAL A 883 -27.73 4.44 4.40
CA VAL A 883 -27.25 5.78 4.81
C VAL A 883 -28.01 6.90 4.10
N THR A 884 -28.24 6.74 2.79
CA THR A 884 -29.00 7.72 2.00
C THR A 884 -30.46 7.80 2.45
N THR A 885 -31.09 6.67 2.77
CA THR A 885 -32.48 6.65 3.26
C THR A 885 -32.60 7.24 4.67
N TRP A 886 -31.63 7.02 5.56
CA TRP A 886 -31.60 7.75 6.84
C TRP A 886 -31.50 9.27 6.64
N ALA A 887 -30.59 9.72 5.77
CA ALA A 887 -30.38 11.13 5.49
C ALA A 887 -31.62 11.79 4.84
N ILE A 888 -32.32 11.12 3.91
CA ILE A 888 -33.56 11.64 3.30
C ILE A 888 -34.62 11.93 4.36
N GLY A 889 -34.87 11.00 5.28
CA GLY A 889 -35.87 11.16 6.34
C GLY A 889 -35.51 12.30 7.28
N PHE A 890 -34.22 12.38 7.68
CA PHE A 890 -33.70 13.45 8.53
C PHE A 890 -33.80 14.83 7.87
N ILE A 891 -33.40 14.95 6.61
CA ILE A 891 -33.43 16.21 5.86
C ILE A 891 -34.87 16.65 5.52
N ALA A 892 -35.82 15.71 5.43
CA ALA A 892 -37.24 15.99 5.26
C ALA A 892 -37.93 16.50 6.54
N THR A 893 -37.39 16.18 7.73
CA THR A 893 -37.88 16.68 9.03
C THR A 893 -37.12 17.91 9.54
N HIS A 894 -35.91 18.18 9.02
CA HIS A 894 -35.03 19.29 9.43
C HIS A 894 -34.85 20.32 8.29
N PRO A 895 -35.86 21.18 8.05
CA PRO A 895 -35.86 22.13 6.92
C PRO A 895 -34.73 23.17 7.01
N GLU A 896 -34.26 23.52 8.20
CA GLU A 896 -33.16 24.47 8.41
C GLU A 896 -31.81 23.93 7.95
N ILE A 897 -31.54 22.63 8.12
CA ILE A 897 -30.37 21.96 7.53
C ILE A 897 -30.54 21.84 6.01
N GLN A 898 -31.77 21.57 5.55
CA GLN A 898 -32.07 21.45 4.12
C GLN A 898 -31.90 22.77 3.35
N ASP A 899 -32.38 23.87 3.90
CA ASP A 899 -32.30 25.18 3.24
C ASP A 899 -30.87 25.75 3.32
N LYS A 900 -30.13 25.55 4.43
CA LYS A 900 -28.65 25.77 4.47
C LYS A 900 -27.91 25.01 3.37
N ALA A 901 -28.23 23.72 3.20
CA ALA A 901 -27.61 22.88 2.19
C ALA A 901 -27.93 23.36 0.76
N PHE A 902 -29.15 23.87 0.52
CA PHE A 902 -29.53 24.45 -0.76
C PHE A 902 -28.85 25.81 -1.02
N GLU A 903 -28.69 26.66 0.00
CA GLU A 903 -27.93 27.91 -0.11
C GLU A 903 -26.46 27.64 -0.46
N ALA A 904 -25.81 26.71 0.24
CA ALA A 904 -24.43 26.31 -0.03
C ALA A 904 -24.24 25.65 -1.42
N ILE A 905 -25.30 25.09 -2.03
CA ILE A 905 -25.28 24.62 -3.42
C ILE A 905 -25.31 25.80 -4.41
N ARG A 906 -26.11 26.84 -4.12
CA ARG A 906 -26.30 28.01 -4.99
C ARG A 906 -25.07 28.90 -5.13
N GLU A 907 -24.07 28.75 -4.25
CA GLU A 907 -22.74 29.35 -4.41
C GLU A 907 -21.96 28.78 -5.60
N PHE A 908 -22.27 27.54 -6.02
CA PHE A 908 -21.54 26.80 -7.06
C PHE A 908 -22.38 26.48 -8.30
N TYR A 909 -23.70 26.31 -8.15
CA TYR A 909 -24.62 25.86 -9.20
C TYR A 909 -25.88 26.73 -9.29
N ASP A 910 -26.23 27.12 -10.51
CA ASP A 910 -27.45 27.88 -10.78
C ASP A 910 -28.71 26.98 -10.79
N GLU A 911 -29.88 27.61 -10.62
CA GLU A 911 -31.20 26.94 -10.61
C GLU A 911 -31.65 26.45 -12.00
N GLN A 912 -30.89 26.76 -13.06
CA GLN A 912 -31.14 26.29 -14.42
C GLN A 912 -30.38 24.98 -14.71
N ASN A 913 -29.39 24.62 -13.89
CA ASN A 913 -28.57 23.41 -14.00
C ASN A 913 -28.70 22.49 -12.76
N PRO A 914 -29.91 22.01 -12.39
CA PRO A 914 -30.17 21.27 -11.14
C PRO A 914 -29.46 19.90 -11.03
N LEU A 915 -28.76 19.46 -12.07
CA LEU A 915 -27.95 18.24 -12.08
C LEU A 915 -26.50 18.47 -11.65
N CYS A 916 -26.07 19.73 -11.43
CA CYS A 916 -24.70 20.10 -11.08
C CYS A 916 -23.65 19.58 -12.12
N ASP A 917 -22.35 19.80 -11.87
CA ASP A 917 -21.31 19.18 -12.68
C ASP A 917 -21.05 17.74 -12.22
N ILE A 918 -21.14 16.77 -13.12
CA ILE A 918 -20.75 15.37 -12.84
C ILE A 918 -19.28 15.25 -12.39
N ASN A 919 -18.42 16.17 -12.82
CA ASN A 919 -16.99 16.16 -12.48
C ASN A 919 -16.71 16.68 -11.05
N ASP A 920 -17.69 17.28 -10.36
CA ASP A 920 -17.55 17.84 -9.00
C ASP A 920 -17.00 16.82 -7.98
N ASP A 921 -15.76 17.04 -7.55
CA ASP A 921 -15.07 16.20 -6.56
C ASP A 921 -15.21 16.78 -5.15
N GLN A 922 -16.46 16.89 -4.70
CA GLN A 922 -16.84 17.32 -3.36
C GLN A 922 -16.45 18.79 -3.07
N THR A 923 -16.65 19.68 -4.04
CA THR A 923 -16.27 21.10 -3.93
C THR A 923 -17.16 21.90 -3.00
N CYS A 924 -18.48 21.66 -2.97
CA CYS A 924 -19.38 22.30 -2.01
C CYS A 924 -19.08 21.78 -0.58
N PRO A 925 -18.56 22.62 0.34
CA PRO A 925 -18.10 22.14 1.64
C PRO A 925 -19.24 21.61 2.51
N TYR A 926 -20.42 22.23 2.46
CA TYR A 926 -21.56 21.85 3.29
C TYR A 926 -22.15 20.49 2.89
N ILE A 927 -22.24 20.17 1.59
CA ILE A 927 -22.73 18.85 1.15
C ILE A 927 -21.71 17.75 1.48
N ARG A 928 -20.41 18.02 1.36
CA ARG A 928 -19.35 17.10 1.82
C ARG A 928 -19.44 16.86 3.34
N ALA A 929 -19.73 17.91 4.10
CA ALA A 929 -19.92 17.85 5.54
C ALA A 929 -21.19 17.07 5.94
N LEU A 930 -22.31 17.30 5.24
CA LEU A 930 -23.59 16.60 5.42
C LEU A 930 -23.49 15.09 5.13
N VAL A 931 -22.71 14.69 4.12
CA VAL A 931 -22.39 13.29 3.83
C VAL A 931 -21.58 12.66 4.97
N ARG A 932 -20.54 13.34 5.47
CA ARG A 932 -19.73 12.83 6.60
C ARG A 932 -20.55 12.73 7.89
N GLU A 933 -21.42 13.69 8.16
CA GLU A 933 -22.28 13.64 9.35
C GLU A 933 -23.34 12.54 9.24
N SER A 934 -23.91 12.30 8.05
CA SER A 934 -24.79 11.14 7.82
C SER A 934 -24.06 9.81 8.06
N LEU A 935 -22.79 9.70 7.65
CA LEU A 935 -21.98 8.51 7.89
C LEU A 935 -21.65 8.30 9.38
N ARG A 936 -21.36 9.36 10.14
CA ARG A 936 -21.10 9.30 11.59
C ARG A 936 -22.37 9.05 12.40
N TYR A 937 -23.41 9.84 12.17
CA TYR A 937 -24.59 9.85 13.03
C TYR A 937 -25.44 8.59 12.91
N PHE A 938 -25.61 8.04 11.70
CA PHE A 938 -26.42 6.83 11.51
C PHE A 938 -25.62 5.53 11.70
N THR A 939 -24.32 5.54 11.38
CA THR A 939 -23.36 4.40 11.49
C THR A 939 -24.03 3.04 11.34
N VAL A 940 -24.44 2.73 10.11
CA VAL A 940 -25.33 1.59 9.81
C VAL A 940 -24.72 0.22 10.11
N LEU A 941 -23.39 0.12 10.23
CA LEU A 941 -22.61 -1.09 10.57
C LEU A 941 -21.94 -0.95 11.95
N ARG A 942 -22.73 -0.90 13.03
CA ARG A 942 -22.30 -0.47 14.38
C ARG A 942 -21.09 -1.19 14.97
N LEU A 943 -21.02 -2.51 14.81
CA LEU A 943 -19.94 -3.35 15.38
C LEU A 943 -18.85 -3.72 14.35
N SER A 944 -18.89 -3.10 13.16
CA SER A 944 -18.14 -3.53 11.98
C SER A 944 -18.41 -5.01 11.62
N LEU A 945 -17.64 -5.55 10.67
CA LEU A 945 -17.54 -7.00 10.52
C LEU A 945 -16.57 -7.59 11.57
N PRO A 946 -16.86 -8.79 12.12
CA PRO A 946 -16.00 -9.46 13.10
C PRO A 946 -14.58 -9.69 12.59
N ARG A 947 -13.61 -9.69 13.52
CA ARG A 947 -12.19 -9.91 13.25
C ARG A 947 -11.65 -10.99 14.17
N ALA A 948 -11.01 -12.03 13.62
CA ALA A 948 -10.25 -12.99 14.43
C ALA A 948 -8.79 -12.54 14.58
N THR A 949 -8.20 -12.73 15.76
CA THR A 949 -6.78 -12.50 16.03
C THR A 949 -5.93 -13.57 15.34
N ASN A 950 -4.92 -13.16 14.55
CA ASN A 950 -4.09 -14.10 13.78
C ASN A 950 -2.87 -14.64 14.56
N LYS A 951 -2.60 -14.07 15.74
CA LYS A 951 -1.61 -14.48 16.73
C LYS A 951 -2.03 -13.92 18.10
N ASP A 952 -1.38 -14.40 19.16
CA ASP A 952 -1.49 -13.79 20.49
C ASP A 952 -0.94 -12.36 20.47
N PHE A 953 -1.56 -11.47 21.24
CA PHE A 953 -1.03 -10.13 21.51
C PHE A 953 -1.46 -9.62 22.89
N THR A 954 -0.68 -8.73 23.48
CA THR A 954 -1.00 -8.12 24.78
C THR A 954 -1.73 -6.80 24.56
N PHE A 955 -2.80 -6.57 25.32
CA PHE A 955 -3.54 -5.31 25.41
C PHE A 955 -3.82 -5.02 26.89
N GLU A 956 -3.46 -3.82 27.38
CA GLU A 956 -3.59 -3.45 28.82
C GLU A 956 -3.01 -4.51 29.78
N GLY A 957 -1.85 -5.07 29.45
CA GLY A 957 -1.20 -6.15 30.24
C GLY A 957 -1.88 -7.53 30.13
N LYS A 958 -3.08 -7.63 29.56
CA LYS A 958 -3.82 -8.89 29.36
C LYS A 958 -3.41 -9.52 28.03
N VAL A 959 -3.11 -10.82 28.02
CA VAL A 959 -2.87 -11.55 26.76
C VAL A 959 -4.23 -11.88 26.12
N ILE A 960 -4.44 -11.41 24.90
CA ILE A 960 -5.55 -11.79 24.03
C ILE A 960 -5.01 -12.90 23.10
N PRO A 961 -5.51 -14.15 23.23
CA PRO A 961 -5.04 -15.27 22.42
C PRO A 961 -5.29 -15.10 20.91
N LYS A 962 -4.58 -15.89 20.11
CA LYS A 962 -4.93 -16.21 18.72
C LYS A 962 -6.33 -16.85 18.66
N GLY A 963 -7.10 -16.50 17.63
CA GLY A 963 -8.45 -17.00 17.41
C GLY A 963 -9.56 -16.19 18.07
N THR A 964 -9.27 -15.37 19.08
CA THR A 964 -10.25 -14.49 19.73
C THR A 964 -10.96 -13.60 18.70
N VAL A 965 -12.29 -13.58 18.75
CA VAL A 965 -13.15 -12.71 17.94
C VAL A 965 -13.22 -11.33 18.60
N VAL A 966 -12.98 -10.29 17.81
CA VAL A 966 -12.94 -8.89 18.22
C VAL A 966 -13.85 -8.08 17.28
N PHE A 967 -14.67 -7.22 17.86
CA PHE A 967 -15.54 -6.28 17.15
C PHE A 967 -14.98 -4.85 17.26
N LEU A 968 -15.21 -4.02 16.25
CA LEU A 968 -14.92 -2.59 16.31
C LEU A 968 -16.26 -1.87 16.44
N ASN A 969 -16.58 -1.42 17.65
CA ASN A 969 -17.79 -0.66 17.95
C ASN A 969 -17.68 0.76 17.37
N ALA A 970 -17.78 0.84 16.05
CA ALA A 970 -17.77 2.08 15.27
C ALA A 970 -18.89 3.02 15.69
N TRP A 971 -20.02 2.49 16.20
CA TRP A 971 -21.06 3.33 16.81
C TRP A 971 -20.53 4.11 18.01
N ALA A 972 -19.93 3.42 18.98
CA ALA A 972 -19.36 4.08 20.16
C ALA A 972 -18.28 5.09 19.75
N CYS A 973 -17.32 4.72 18.89
CA CYS A 973 -16.26 5.65 18.46
C CYS A 973 -16.77 6.87 17.64
N ASN A 974 -17.93 6.76 17.00
CA ASN A 974 -18.59 7.88 16.30
C ASN A 974 -19.50 8.72 17.21
N MET A 975 -19.74 8.28 18.46
CA MET A 975 -20.56 8.94 19.49
C MET A 975 -19.78 9.22 20.78
N ASP A 976 -18.45 9.12 20.73
CA ASP A 976 -17.54 9.27 21.86
C ASP A 976 -17.38 10.75 22.25
N GLU A 977 -17.75 11.12 23.47
CA GLU A 977 -17.66 12.50 23.98
C GLU A 977 -16.20 12.99 24.10
N GLU A 978 -15.20 12.10 24.18
CA GLU A 978 -13.78 12.48 24.13
C GLU A 978 -13.31 12.83 22.70
N VAL A 979 -14.12 12.55 21.68
CA VAL A 979 -13.79 12.72 20.25
C VAL A 979 -14.74 13.70 19.54
N TRP A 980 -15.96 13.90 20.04
CA TRP A 980 -17.03 14.65 19.39
C TRP A 980 -17.77 15.58 20.35
N ASP A 981 -17.69 16.89 20.14
CA ASP A 981 -18.56 17.85 20.84
C ASP A 981 -20.04 17.60 20.44
N ASP A 982 -20.93 17.43 21.42
CA ASP A 982 -22.34 17.10 21.19
C ASP A 982 -22.54 15.88 20.25
N PRO A 983 -22.14 14.65 20.63
CA PRO A 983 -22.15 13.51 19.72
C PRO A 983 -23.55 13.16 19.21
N GLU A 984 -24.57 13.30 20.07
CA GLU A 984 -25.99 13.07 19.75
C GLU A 984 -26.62 14.17 18.88
N ALA A 985 -25.91 15.28 18.64
CA ALA A 985 -26.36 16.33 17.72
C ALA A 985 -25.85 16.05 16.30
N PHE A 986 -26.78 15.92 15.35
CA PHE A 986 -26.48 15.94 13.91
C PHE A 986 -26.08 17.38 13.51
N ARG A 987 -24.78 17.65 13.43
CA ARG A 987 -24.21 18.97 13.13
C ARG A 987 -23.21 18.86 11.97
N PRO A 988 -23.64 19.00 10.70
CA PRO A 988 -22.72 18.99 9.55
C PRO A 988 -21.53 19.93 9.72
N GLU A 989 -21.75 21.09 10.32
CA GLU A 989 -20.75 22.14 10.56
C GLU A 989 -19.48 21.62 11.28
N ARG A 990 -19.56 20.55 12.09
CA ARG A 990 -18.39 19.92 12.74
C ARG A 990 -17.30 19.47 11.76
N TRP A 991 -17.66 19.14 10.52
CA TRP A 991 -16.74 18.71 9.46
C TRP A 991 -16.15 19.87 8.65
N ILE A 992 -16.61 21.09 8.90
CA ILE A 992 -16.03 22.35 8.44
C ILE A 992 -15.11 22.91 9.54
N GLU A 993 -15.55 22.82 10.80
CA GLU A 993 -14.77 23.11 12.03
C GLU A 993 -13.52 22.22 12.13
N SER A 994 -13.68 20.89 11.98
CA SER A 994 -12.62 19.88 12.10
C SER A 994 -12.57 18.93 10.88
N PRO A 995 -12.01 19.35 9.73
CA PRO A 995 -11.99 18.54 8.50
C PRO A 995 -11.22 17.23 8.61
N GLU A 996 -10.23 17.13 9.50
CA GLU A 996 -9.39 15.94 9.72
C GLU A 996 -9.92 15.02 10.85
N ALA A 997 -11.12 15.28 11.38
CA ALA A 997 -11.73 14.43 12.39
C ALA A 997 -11.89 12.97 11.90
N PRO A 998 -11.73 11.97 12.81
CA PRO A 998 -11.73 10.55 12.44
C PRO A 998 -13.10 10.09 11.89
N MET A 999 -13.13 8.97 11.19
CA MET A 999 -14.36 8.39 10.64
C MET A 999 -14.37 6.88 10.84
N PHE A 1000 -15.09 6.40 11.85
CA PHE A 1000 -15.06 4.98 12.23
C PHE A 1000 -16.02 4.11 11.40
N THR A 1001 -16.97 4.70 10.68
CA THR A 1001 -17.99 4.00 9.86
C THR A 1001 -17.40 3.12 8.76
N TYR A 1002 -16.23 3.49 8.22
CA TYR A 1002 -15.51 2.67 7.24
C TYR A 1002 -14.56 1.63 7.87
N GLY A 1003 -14.51 1.56 9.21
CA GLY A 1003 -13.61 0.71 9.98
C GLY A 1003 -12.13 1.10 9.86
N MET A 1004 -11.29 0.53 10.73
CA MET A 1004 -9.86 0.88 10.80
C MET A 1004 -8.89 -0.22 10.34
N GLY A 1005 -7.68 0.20 9.93
CA GLY A 1005 -6.53 -0.66 9.67
C GLY A 1005 -6.65 -1.50 8.39
N TYR A 1006 -5.97 -2.65 8.36
CA TYR A 1006 -5.89 -3.52 7.17
C TYR A 1006 -7.26 -3.98 6.63
N ARG A 1007 -8.31 -3.97 7.47
CA ARG A 1007 -9.69 -4.36 7.14
C ARG A 1007 -10.65 -3.17 6.93
N MET A 1008 -10.14 -1.92 6.86
CA MET A 1008 -10.94 -0.74 6.46
C MET A 1008 -11.64 -0.97 5.11
N CYS A 1009 -12.78 -0.33 4.87
CA CYS A 1009 -13.51 -0.41 3.61
C CYS A 1009 -12.62 -0.08 2.40
N ALA A 1010 -12.74 -0.87 1.32
CA ALA A 1010 -12.03 -0.61 0.07
C ALA A 1010 -12.77 0.37 -0.85
N GLY A 1011 -14.10 0.47 -0.70
CA GLY A 1011 -14.97 1.32 -1.51
C GLY A 1011 -15.13 2.75 -0.99
N THR A 1012 -14.41 3.16 0.06
CA THR A 1012 -14.57 4.48 0.73
C THR A 1012 -14.58 5.66 -0.25
N MET A 1013 -13.69 5.66 -1.25
CA MET A 1013 -13.65 6.75 -2.24
C MET A 1013 -14.88 6.77 -3.16
N LEU A 1014 -15.34 5.60 -3.61
CA LEU A 1014 -16.54 5.49 -4.46
C LEU A 1014 -17.79 5.87 -3.66
N ALA A 1015 -17.95 5.35 -2.45
CA ALA A 1015 -19.10 5.61 -1.59
C ALA A 1015 -19.26 7.10 -1.24
N ASN A 1016 -18.17 7.82 -0.93
CA ASN A 1016 -18.24 9.27 -0.70
C ASN A 1016 -18.60 10.03 -1.99
N ARG A 1017 -18.14 9.58 -3.16
CA ARG A 1017 -18.49 10.18 -4.46
C ARG A 1017 -19.95 9.96 -4.82
N GLU A 1018 -20.46 8.75 -4.62
CA GLU A 1018 -21.87 8.36 -4.85
C GLU A 1018 -22.82 9.12 -3.91
N LEU A 1019 -22.50 9.18 -2.60
CA LEU A 1019 -23.28 9.94 -1.60
C LEU A 1019 -23.30 11.43 -1.92
N TYR A 1020 -22.14 12.05 -2.15
CA TYR A 1020 -22.05 13.47 -2.47
C TYR A 1020 -22.82 13.82 -3.75
N LEU A 1021 -22.63 13.06 -4.84
CA LEU A 1021 -23.32 13.32 -6.11
C LEU A 1021 -24.84 13.14 -5.98
N THR A 1022 -25.29 12.15 -5.20
CA THR A 1022 -26.71 11.91 -4.94
C THR A 1022 -27.30 13.06 -4.11
N PHE A 1023 -26.63 13.47 -3.04
CA PHE A 1023 -27.11 14.53 -2.14
C PHE A 1023 -27.14 15.89 -2.85
N VAL A 1024 -26.08 16.28 -3.57
CA VAL A 1024 -26.01 17.58 -4.27
C VAL A 1024 -27.11 17.67 -5.33
N ARG A 1025 -27.32 16.61 -6.12
CA ARG A 1025 -28.35 16.54 -7.17
C ARG A 1025 -29.76 16.54 -6.61
N MET A 1026 -30.00 15.76 -5.56
CA MET A 1026 -31.30 15.67 -4.90
C MET A 1026 -31.72 17.01 -4.30
N LEU A 1027 -30.82 17.69 -3.58
CA LEU A 1027 -31.14 18.93 -2.87
C LEU A 1027 -31.17 20.15 -3.80
N ALA A 1028 -30.39 20.16 -4.88
CA ALA A 1028 -30.53 21.13 -5.97
C ALA A 1028 -31.88 20.98 -6.70
N SER A 1029 -32.31 19.74 -6.95
CA SER A 1029 -33.52 19.43 -7.72
C SER A 1029 -34.82 19.59 -6.93
N PHE A 1030 -34.83 19.22 -5.65
CA PHE A 1030 -36.05 19.06 -4.84
C PHE A 1030 -35.99 19.78 -3.49
N LYS A 1031 -37.15 20.25 -3.02
CA LYS A 1031 -37.43 20.47 -1.60
C LYS A 1031 -38.11 19.20 -1.06
N LEU A 1032 -37.50 18.61 -0.04
CA LEU A 1032 -38.00 17.43 0.66
C LEU A 1032 -38.92 17.89 1.79
N SER A 1033 -40.03 17.18 1.99
CA SER A 1033 -40.93 17.38 3.12
C SER A 1033 -41.68 16.10 3.45
N THR A 1034 -42.22 16.00 4.66
CA THR A 1034 -43.14 14.91 5.03
C THR A 1034 -44.34 15.46 5.80
N ALA A 1035 -45.44 14.70 5.79
CA ALA A 1035 -46.59 14.88 6.67
C ALA A 1035 -46.66 13.79 7.74
N GLU A 1036 -45.75 12.82 7.71
CA GLU A 1036 -45.64 11.71 8.65
C GLU A 1036 -44.62 12.06 9.75
N ALA A 1037 -44.85 11.60 10.98
CA ALA A 1037 -43.89 11.74 12.06
C ALA A 1037 -42.79 10.66 11.92
N ILE A 1038 -41.78 10.94 11.11
CA ILE A 1038 -40.63 10.03 10.90
C ILE A 1038 -39.77 10.02 12.17
N ASP A 1039 -39.61 8.84 12.80
CA ASP A 1039 -38.61 8.64 13.84
C ASP A 1039 -37.22 8.56 13.21
N THR A 1040 -36.55 9.71 13.12
CA THR A 1040 -35.19 9.82 12.57
C THR A 1040 -34.09 9.56 13.60
N SER A 1041 -34.45 9.11 14.82
CA SER A 1041 -33.45 8.70 15.82
C SER A 1041 -32.78 7.40 15.39
N PRO A 1042 -31.44 7.33 15.36
CA PRO A 1042 -30.73 6.10 15.07
C PRO A 1042 -30.92 5.03 16.15
N LEU A 1043 -31.45 5.33 17.34
CA LEU A 1043 -31.66 4.34 18.40
C LEU A 1043 -33.08 3.72 18.43
N THR A 1044 -34.10 4.49 18.02
CA THR A 1044 -35.51 4.09 18.05
C THR A 1044 -36.14 3.93 16.67
N GLY A 1045 -35.69 4.68 15.67
CA GLY A 1045 -36.19 4.65 14.29
C GLY A 1045 -35.81 3.41 13.48
N VAL A 1046 -34.89 2.59 14.00
CA VAL A 1046 -34.44 1.34 13.35
C VAL A 1046 -35.61 0.38 13.15
N ASP A 1047 -35.70 -0.22 11.96
CA ASP A 1047 -36.66 -1.27 11.61
C ASP A 1047 -36.46 -2.54 12.46
N ASP A 1048 -35.41 -3.31 12.16
CA ASP A 1048 -35.01 -4.48 12.96
C ASP A 1048 -33.57 -4.32 13.48
N LYS A 1049 -33.43 -4.35 14.81
CA LYS A 1049 -32.15 -4.26 15.54
C LYS A 1049 -31.28 -5.52 15.38
N ARG A 1050 -31.81 -6.55 14.73
CA ARG A 1050 -31.14 -7.82 14.40
C ARG A 1050 -30.55 -7.85 13.00
N ASN A 1051 -30.85 -6.87 12.13
CA ASN A 1051 -30.19 -6.75 10.83
C ASN A 1051 -28.69 -6.44 11.00
N LEU A 1052 -27.83 -6.90 10.09
CA LEU A 1052 -26.40 -6.53 10.08
C LEU A 1052 -26.19 -5.05 9.73
N VAL A 1053 -27.00 -4.53 8.79
CA VAL A 1053 -27.05 -3.12 8.41
C VAL A 1053 -28.34 -2.51 8.95
N LEU A 1054 -28.22 -1.51 9.82
CA LEU A 1054 -29.36 -0.95 10.56
C LEU A 1054 -30.03 0.19 9.78
N GLY A 1055 -31.16 -0.11 9.13
CA GLY A 1055 -31.98 0.85 8.40
C GLY A 1055 -33.17 1.41 9.18
N PRO A 1056 -33.73 2.53 8.70
CA PRO A 1056 -34.94 3.11 9.27
C PRO A 1056 -36.16 2.23 8.95
N LYS A 1057 -37.21 2.35 9.76
CA LYS A 1057 -38.56 1.88 9.42
C LYS A 1057 -39.03 2.50 8.09
N PRO A 1058 -39.88 1.82 7.30
CA PRO A 1058 -40.51 2.41 6.13
C PRO A 1058 -41.28 3.69 6.48
N TYR A 1059 -41.15 4.72 5.64
CA TYR A 1059 -41.80 6.03 5.75
C TYR A 1059 -41.96 6.64 4.35
N HIS A 1060 -42.78 7.68 4.20
CA HIS A 1060 -42.91 8.41 2.93
C HIS A 1060 -42.42 9.87 3.01
N VAL A 1061 -41.83 10.35 1.92
CA VAL A 1061 -41.38 11.75 1.73
C VAL A 1061 -41.92 12.30 0.41
N THR A 1062 -42.36 13.56 0.44
CA THR A 1062 -42.73 14.34 -0.74
C THR A 1062 -41.50 15.07 -1.27
N PHE A 1063 -41.18 14.82 -2.53
CA PHE A 1063 -40.09 15.50 -3.24
C PHE A 1063 -40.67 16.54 -4.22
N THR A 1064 -40.79 17.79 -3.76
CA THR A 1064 -41.34 18.89 -4.56
C THR A 1064 -40.23 19.49 -5.43
N PRO A 1065 -40.34 19.52 -6.77
CA PRO A 1065 -39.31 20.09 -7.63
C PRO A 1065 -39.11 21.58 -7.34
N ARG A 1066 -37.86 22.03 -7.14
CA ARG A 1066 -37.56 23.46 -6.94
C ARG A 1066 -37.78 24.27 -8.22
N ASN A 1067 -37.47 23.67 -9.37
CA ASN A 1067 -37.77 24.20 -10.69
C ASN A 1067 -38.14 23.03 -11.64
N GLU A 1068 -39.43 22.71 -11.72
CA GLU A 1068 -39.93 21.56 -12.50
C GLU A 1068 -39.55 21.66 -13.99
N ALA A 1069 -39.57 22.86 -14.57
CA ALA A 1069 -39.26 23.08 -15.99
C ALA A 1069 -37.78 22.84 -16.30
N ALA A 1070 -36.87 23.44 -15.53
CA ALA A 1070 -35.42 23.22 -15.69
C ALA A 1070 -35.04 21.76 -15.39
N LEU A 1071 -35.65 21.14 -14.38
CA LEU A 1071 -35.38 19.75 -14.03
C LEU A 1071 -35.81 18.78 -15.14
N LYS A 1072 -37.01 18.94 -15.72
CA LYS A 1072 -37.47 18.15 -16.87
C LYS A 1072 -36.57 18.33 -18.09
N GLN A 1073 -36.22 19.58 -18.42
CA GLN A 1073 -35.30 19.91 -19.51
C GLN A 1073 -33.91 19.25 -19.31
N ALA A 1074 -33.36 19.30 -18.10
CA ALA A 1074 -32.06 18.71 -17.77
C ALA A 1074 -32.10 17.17 -17.79
N LEU A 1075 -33.20 16.56 -17.33
CA LEU A 1075 -33.43 15.11 -17.33
C LEU A 1075 -33.78 14.55 -18.72
N LYS A 1076 -34.25 15.40 -19.64
CA LYS A 1076 -34.71 15.10 -21.01
C LYS A 1076 -36.01 14.30 -21.04
N ILE A 1077 -37.03 14.81 -20.35
CA ILE A 1077 -38.39 14.25 -20.20
C ILE A 1077 -39.45 15.34 -20.39
#